data_AF-A0A928TYD1-F1
#
_entry.id   AF-A0A928TYD1-F1
#
_cell.length_a   1.000
_cell.length_b   1.000
_cell.length_c   1.000
_cell.angle_alpha   90.00
_cell.angle_beta   90.00
_cell.angle_gamma   90.00
#
_symmetry.space_group_name_H-M   'P 1'
#
loop_
_entity.id
_entity.type
_entity.pdbx_description
1 polymer ?
#
loop_
_entity_poly.entity_id
_entity_poly.type
_entity_poly.pdbx_seq_one_letter_code
_entity_poly.pdbx_strand_id
1 'polypeptide(L)'
;MASMPNGGGANIPLELAEEMAVTYYFDHNTGWVADSVNNLIANVPGDFQSEIGCSGDWQPDCLRSWLQDPDGDGTYIFRTVSIPAGSYEAKVAVNQSWAVNYGESGTQDGANIPFAVPEDGTLVTFIWNSGSKLLTIGVGAGAGPKGNLAEQRAHWVREGLILWDVDATPGNQYFFHYDPAGNAFSLTPTGMSGGTAVPLTVLPDGIPDDVAAQFPHLRHAVALQMAADDLGFVRIALKGQTAVSVQDAEGQILDATGLQIPGVLDDLYAYDGPLGVTWEGDTPTLRVWAPTARLVRLHLFDDSNPDTRAQVSPMRIDPNTGVWSITGQPEWKNKFYLYEVQVYVPAESSVQSNLVTDPYSFSLAQNSRRSQIVDLNDPALMPDGWESLSKPPLDAPEEIVIYELHMRDFSVNDATVPDEWKGTYLAFTVADSAGMAHLRRLAEAGLTHLHLLPTFDIATINEDKTTWESLAFSELAGFPPDSAEQQALVEAVAEADAFNWGYDPFHYTVPEGSYATNPDGAQRILEYRQMVQALNQSGLRLVMDVVYNHTNAAGQSDFSVLDRIVPGYYHRLNAAGKVERSTCCANTASEHAMMQKLMVDSVLTWAEAYKVDGFRFDLMGHHMKEDMLAVRAALDGLTLAENGVQGTAVYVYGEGWDFGEVAANARGINATQFNMGGTGIGTFNDRIRDAIRGGNPFGDYQKQGFINGLYYDPNESDQGSEAQQLARLLELTDHIRVGLAGNLADFSFIGADGNMTTGRQVLYNGQFAGYALDPQDTINYASAHDNEALFDAIQYKAPLTATAVERARMQQMGLSLVMLGQGIPFFHAGSDLLRSKDFDRDSYNSGDWFNRLDFSYETNNWGIGLPVASKNQENWPLQQPLLANQALAVDSELIRQTAEHFQNMLQLRRSSPLFRLQTAEEIMARLQFHNTGPEQIPGLIVMSLSDQVGADLDPQFDQIVVLFNANNEAQTFSIGDLAGMEMVLHPVLAASSDGRYTEMSYDATTGTFAVPGRSTAVFVLPEVADPVSEEETAAVTEEEAGEEVVAETAVTPTPQPAPTPAPAASREESSPPPWLGIAGIGVIVALVALVLAFFGLRRRQKSI
;
A
#
# COMPACT_ATOMS: atom_id res chain seq x y z
N MET A 1 7.08 17.68 38.91
CA MET A 1 7.83 16.83 37.95
C MET A 1 7.09 16.98 36.65
N ALA A 2 7.70 17.60 35.64
CA ALA A 2 7.05 17.80 34.35
C ALA A 2 7.16 16.53 33.49
N SER A 3 6.16 16.28 32.65
CA SER A 3 6.29 15.41 31.49
C SER A 3 7.32 16.01 30.53
N MET A 4 8.24 15.19 30.03
CA MET A 4 8.97 15.55 28.81
C MET A 4 8.07 15.34 27.60
N PRO A 5 8.21 16.12 26.50
CA PRO A 5 7.53 15.83 25.25
C PRO A 5 7.89 14.44 24.71
N ASN A 6 6.99 13.85 23.92
CA ASN A 6 7.24 12.56 23.27
C ASN A 6 8.37 12.70 22.23
N GLY A 7 9.34 11.79 22.27
CA GLY A 7 10.28 11.59 21.16
C GLY A 7 9.62 10.73 20.06
N GLY A 8 9.88 11.05 18.79
CA GLY A 8 9.30 10.32 17.64
C GLY A 8 8.53 11.19 16.63
N GLY A 9 8.70 12.52 16.65
CA GLY A 9 8.16 13.39 15.59
C GLY A 9 8.94 13.23 14.27
N ALA A 10 8.30 13.61 13.15
CA ALA A 10 8.91 13.60 11.82
C ALA A 10 10.08 14.60 11.68
N ASN A 11 10.95 14.35 10.71
CA ASN A 11 12.01 15.29 10.33
C ASN A 11 11.41 16.60 9.80
N ILE A 12 12.06 17.72 10.12
CA ILE A 12 11.67 19.05 9.64
C ILE A 12 12.42 19.32 8.32
N PRO A 13 11.73 19.55 7.19
CA PRO A 13 12.37 19.80 5.92
C PRO A 13 13.02 21.19 5.87
N LEU A 14 14.16 21.27 5.20
CA LEU A 14 14.88 22.52 4.94
C LEU A 14 15.40 22.51 3.51
N GLU A 15 14.82 23.35 2.66
CA GLU A 15 15.22 23.52 1.27
C GLU A 15 16.05 24.81 1.12
N LEU A 16 17.24 24.70 0.53
CA LEU A 16 18.15 25.82 0.33
C LEU A 16 18.44 26.00 -1.16
N ALA A 17 17.98 27.12 -1.74
CA ALA A 17 18.22 27.45 -3.14
C ALA A 17 19.68 27.87 -3.45
N GLU A 18 20.46 28.23 -2.43
CA GLU A 18 21.89 28.52 -2.52
C GLU A 18 22.60 28.26 -1.17
N GLU A 19 23.94 28.13 -1.18
CA GLU A 19 24.73 27.88 0.03
C GLU A 19 24.64 29.09 1.00
N MET A 20 23.97 28.90 2.14
CA MET A 20 23.79 29.94 3.15
C MET A 20 23.92 29.44 4.58
N ALA A 21 24.22 30.35 5.51
CA ALA A 21 24.30 30.03 6.93
C ALA A 21 22.90 29.92 7.56
N VAL A 22 22.55 28.73 8.03
CA VAL A 22 21.28 28.46 8.72
C VAL A 22 21.52 28.34 10.23
N THR A 23 20.67 29.01 11.02
CA THR A 23 20.63 28.88 12.48
C THR A 23 19.34 28.19 12.87
N TYR A 24 19.45 27.14 13.69
CA TYR A 24 18.30 26.43 14.26
C TYR A 24 18.02 26.90 15.69
N TYR A 25 16.75 26.92 16.04
CA TYR A 25 16.22 27.38 17.33
C TYR A 25 15.35 26.28 17.93
N PHE A 26 15.46 26.06 19.24
CA PHE A 26 14.66 25.06 19.95
C PHE A 26 14.28 25.59 21.33
N ASP A 27 12.98 25.63 21.63
CA ASP A 27 12.50 25.87 22.99
C ASP A 27 12.15 24.56 23.67
N HIS A 28 12.93 24.23 24.70
CA HIS A 28 12.77 23.05 25.56
C HIS A 28 11.48 23.05 26.40
N ASN A 29 10.72 24.14 26.43
CA ASN A 29 9.46 24.26 27.17
C ASN A 29 8.24 24.01 26.28
N THR A 30 8.22 24.55 25.06
CA THR A 30 7.12 24.34 24.09
C THR A 30 7.37 23.16 23.17
N GLY A 31 8.62 22.70 23.05
CA GLY A 31 9.04 21.69 22.07
C GLY A 31 9.20 22.26 20.66
N TRP A 32 8.97 23.55 20.44
CA TRP A 32 9.01 24.16 19.11
C TRP A 32 10.44 24.23 18.58
N VAL A 33 10.61 23.82 17.32
CA VAL A 33 11.83 23.96 16.53
C VAL A 33 11.53 24.91 15.37
N ALA A 34 12.48 25.79 15.08
CA ALA A 34 12.42 26.72 13.95
C ALA A 34 13.82 26.90 13.35
N ASP A 35 13.92 27.39 12.12
CA ASP A 35 15.18 27.75 11.47
C ASP A 35 15.14 29.16 10.84
N SER A 36 16.32 29.71 10.54
CA SER A 36 16.47 31.09 10.05
C SER A 36 16.15 31.29 8.56
N VAL A 37 15.60 30.30 7.86
CA VAL A 37 15.23 30.35 6.44
C VAL A 37 13.72 30.18 6.29
N ASN A 38 13.16 29.12 6.86
CA ASN A 38 11.73 28.83 6.82
C ASN A 38 10.91 29.71 7.78
N ASN A 39 11.50 30.16 8.88
CA ASN A 39 10.79 30.92 9.92
C ASN A 39 11.36 32.34 10.11
N LEU A 40 10.46 33.30 10.36
CA LEU A 40 10.84 34.65 10.74
C LEU A 40 11.12 34.69 12.25
N ILE A 41 12.34 35.05 12.65
CA ILE A 41 12.76 34.96 14.06
C ILE A 41 12.47 36.28 14.78
N ALA A 42 11.29 36.39 15.41
CA ALA A 42 10.84 37.58 16.13
C ALA A 42 11.10 37.49 17.64
N ASN A 43 11.80 38.46 18.20
CA ASN A 43 11.97 38.64 19.65
C ASN A 43 11.25 39.91 20.12
N VAL A 44 10.88 39.99 21.41
CA VAL A 44 10.34 41.20 22.04
C VAL A 44 11.30 41.77 23.10
N PRO A 45 12.28 42.61 22.72
CA PRO A 45 13.15 43.27 23.70
C PRO A 45 12.46 44.41 24.46
N GLY A 46 12.94 44.64 25.67
CA GLY A 46 12.45 45.66 26.58
C GLY A 46 13.32 45.82 27.83
N ASP A 47 12.90 46.68 28.75
CA ASP A 47 13.52 46.91 30.06
C ASP A 47 13.09 45.91 31.16
N PHE A 48 12.45 44.81 30.75
CA PHE A 48 12.11 43.64 31.58
C PHE A 48 13.00 42.42 31.31
N GLN A 49 13.87 42.48 30.30
CA GLN A 49 14.58 41.31 29.77
C GLN A 49 15.58 40.72 30.77
N SER A 50 16.25 41.57 31.56
CA SER A 50 17.14 41.13 32.63
C SER A 50 16.41 40.33 33.71
N GLU A 51 15.18 40.69 34.06
CA GLU A 51 14.37 40.01 35.10
C GLU A 51 13.90 38.60 34.67
N ILE A 52 13.61 38.40 33.37
CA ILE A 52 13.39 37.05 32.82
C ILE A 52 14.70 36.27 32.60
N GLY A 53 15.86 36.88 32.89
CA GLY A 53 17.18 36.25 32.91
C GLY A 53 18.01 36.39 31.64
N CYS A 54 17.77 37.41 30.81
CA CYS A 54 18.75 37.84 29.80
C CYS A 54 20.02 38.40 30.48
N SER A 55 21.10 38.54 29.71
CA SER A 55 22.36 39.18 30.15
C SER A 55 22.22 40.69 30.44
N GLY A 56 21.13 41.30 29.98
CA GLY A 56 20.76 42.70 30.16
C GLY A 56 19.47 43.00 29.39
N ASP A 57 19.11 44.27 29.35
CA ASP A 57 17.88 44.76 28.71
C ASP A 57 18.08 45.20 27.26
N TRP A 58 16.98 45.29 26.50
CA TRP A 58 16.98 45.71 25.09
C TRP A 58 17.91 44.90 24.16
N GLN A 59 18.08 43.60 24.46
CA GLN A 59 18.90 42.66 23.69
C GLN A 59 18.04 41.97 22.62
N PRO A 60 18.22 42.30 21.31
CA PRO A 60 17.40 41.75 20.23
C PRO A 60 17.69 40.27 19.95
N ASP A 61 18.82 39.77 20.42
CA ASP A 61 19.34 38.40 20.34
C ASP A 61 18.98 37.53 21.55
N CYS A 62 18.38 38.08 22.61
CA CYS A 62 17.98 37.27 23.76
C CYS A 62 16.67 36.49 23.52
N LEU A 63 16.82 35.23 23.10
CA LEU A 63 15.72 34.26 22.87
C LEU A 63 14.89 33.90 24.12
N ARG A 64 15.17 34.48 25.31
CA ARG A 64 14.26 34.32 26.47
C ARG A 64 12.95 35.07 26.32
N SER A 65 12.91 36.06 25.44
CA SER A 65 11.69 36.77 25.00
C SER A 65 11.42 36.49 23.52
N TRP A 66 11.57 35.23 23.12
CA TRP A 66 11.27 34.75 21.76
C TRP A 66 9.76 34.66 21.57
N LEU A 67 9.24 35.36 20.56
CA LEU A 67 7.85 35.28 20.13
C LEU A 67 7.75 34.08 19.17
N GLN A 68 6.82 33.17 19.42
CA GLN A 68 6.69 31.90 18.70
C GLN A 68 5.42 31.87 17.84
N ASP A 69 5.53 31.38 16.61
CA ASP A 69 4.45 31.22 15.61
C ASP A 69 4.46 29.76 15.14
N PRO A 70 4.06 28.81 16.01
CA PRO A 70 4.17 27.38 15.75
C PRO A 70 3.08 26.83 14.81
N ASP A 71 2.01 27.59 14.61
CA ASP A 71 0.88 27.30 13.74
C ASP A 71 0.97 28.00 12.37
N GLY A 72 1.73 29.09 12.24
CA GLY A 72 2.04 29.75 10.97
C GLY A 72 0.98 30.73 10.49
N ASP A 73 0.07 31.19 11.36
CA ASP A 73 -0.91 32.23 11.02
C ASP A 73 -0.26 33.63 10.89
N GLY A 74 1.01 33.74 11.26
CA GLY A 74 1.77 34.99 11.27
C GLY A 74 1.67 35.75 12.59
N THR A 75 1.10 35.18 13.65
CA THR A 75 0.86 35.83 14.95
C THR A 75 1.77 35.26 16.03
N TYR A 76 2.94 35.89 16.20
CA TYR A 76 4.00 35.43 17.09
C TYR A 76 3.67 35.77 18.55
N ILE A 77 3.73 34.78 19.45
CA ILE A 77 3.33 34.93 20.86
C ILE A 77 4.48 34.59 21.82
N PHE A 78 4.70 35.42 22.83
CA PHE A 78 5.55 35.14 23.99
C PHE A 78 4.75 35.31 25.28
N ARG A 79 4.86 34.36 26.23
CA ARG A 79 4.12 34.36 27.50
C ARG A 79 5.07 34.19 28.69
N THR A 80 4.92 35.00 29.73
CA THR A 80 5.75 34.92 30.94
C THR A 80 5.03 35.42 32.19
N VAL A 81 5.29 34.79 33.34
CA VAL A 81 4.89 35.25 34.68
C VAL A 81 6.08 35.85 35.46
N SER A 82 7.26 35.88 34.86
CA SER A 82 8.53 36.19 35.53
C SER A 82 8.91 37.67 35.52
N ILE A 83 8.04 38.55 35.02
CA ILE A 83 8.22 40.01 35.08
C ILE A 83 7.67 40.49 36.44
N PRO A 84 8.45 41.17 37.29
CA PRO A 84 7.99 41.72 38.56
C PRO A 84 6.92 42.82 38.42
N ALA A 85 6.32 43.24 39.53
CA ALA A 85 5.44 44.39 39.58
C ALA A 85 6.18 45.70 39.24
N GLY A 86 5.73 46.42 38.20
CA GLY A 86 6.44 47.60 37.68
C GLY A 86 5.81 48.24 36.45
N SER A 87 6.47 49.27 35.93
CA SER A 87 6.19 49.88 34.62
C SER A 87 7.37 49.61 33.71
N TYR A 88 7.09 49.16 32.49
CA TYR A 88 8.07 48.65 31.54
C TYR A 88 7.76 49.14 30.12
N GLU A 89 8.74 49.04 29.23
CA GLU A 89 8.64 49.34 27.80
C GLU A 89 9.16 48.15 26.97
N ALA A 90 8.52 47.89 25.83
CA ALA A 90 8.91 46.83 24.90
C ALA A 90 8.69 47.22 23.42
N LYS A 91 9.36 46.54 22.49
CA LYS A 91 9.00 46.52 21.06
C LYS A 91 9.52 45.26 20.39
N VAL A 92 9.20 45.02 19.11
CA VAL A 92 9.64 43.79 18.41
C VAL A 92 10.91 44.03 17.62
N ALA A 93 11.83 43.07 17.65
CA ALA A 93 13.04 43.00 16.83
C ALA A 93 13.01 41.70 16.00
N VAL A 94 13.39 41.79 14.73
CA VAL A 94 13.34 40.66 13.77
C VAL A 94 14.74 40.20 13.39
N ASN A 95 14.89 38.89 13.22
CA ASN A 95 16.13 38.18 12.90
C ASN A 95 17.27 38.57 13.85
N GLN A 96 16.96 38.55 15.15
CA GLN A 96 17.87 38.80 16.28
C GLN A 96 18.60 40.17 16.23
N SER A 97 18.07 41.16 15.50
CA SER A 97 18.75 42.44 15.26
C SER A 97 17.81 43.64 15.32
N TRP A 98 18.39 44.82 15.55
CA TRP A 98 17.64 46.08 15.46
C TRP A 98 17.42 46.57 14.00
N ALA A 99 17.93 45.86 12.99
CA ALA A 99 17.84 46.30 11.58
C ALA A 99 16.40 46.32 11.03
N VAL A 100 15.52 45.46 11.56
CA VAL A 100 14.08 45.49 11.34
C VAL A 100 13.41 45.39 12.71
N ASN A 101 12.77 46.47 13.14
CA ASN A 101 12.11 46.55 14.45
C ASN A 101 10.82 47.37 14.38
N TYR A 102 9.79 46.97 15.12
CA TYR A 102 8.44 47.55 15.07
C TYR A 102 7.98 47.98 16.45
N GLY A 103 7.67 49.27 16.59
CA GLY A 103 7.21 49.90 17.82
C GLY A 103 5.72 50.29 17.78
N GLU A 104 5.38 51.39 18.45
CA GLU A 104 4.01 51.90 18.56
C GLU A 104 3.31 52.01 17.20
N SER A 105 2.04 51.58 17.16
CA SER A 105 1.22 51.46 15.94
C SER A 105 1.82 50.60 14.82
N GLY A 106 2.75 49.69 15.13
CA GLY A 106 3.43 48.84 14.14
C GLY A 106 4.45 49.59 13.28
N THR A 107 4.83 50.80 13.69
CA THR A 107 5.75 51.67 12.94
C THR A 107 7.17 51.09 12.99
N GLN A 108 7.82 50.92 11.83
CA GLN A 108 9.24 50.57 11.79
C GLN A 108 10.07 51.71 12.40
N ASP A 109 11.03 51.35 13.26
CA ASP A 109 11.78 52.30 14.10
C ASP A 109 10.88 53.19 15.01
N GLY A 110 9.67 52.72 15.29
CA GLY A 110 8.69 53.39 16.15
C GLY A 110 9.13 53.52 17.61
N ALA A 111 8.37 54.35 18.33
CA ALA A 111 8.49 54.49 19.78
C ALA A 111 8.27 53.15 20.50
N ASN A 112 8.83 52.99 21.69
CA ASN A 112 8.60 51.83 22.52
C ASN A 112 7.13 51.79 23.01
N ILE A 113 6.60 50.60 23.26
CA ILE A 113 5.24 50.38 23.75
C ILE A 113 5.29 50.18 25.27
N PRO A 114 4.70 51.09 26.07
CA PRO A 114 4.70 50.97 27.53
C PRO A 114 3.62 49.99 28.01
N PHE A 115 3.94 49.22 29.06
CA PHE A 115 3.01 48.38 29.79
C PHE A 115 3.27 48.44 31.30
N ALA A 116 2.36 47.91 32.11
CA ALA A 116 2.50 47.88 33.56
C ALA A 116 2.01 46.54 34.13
N VAL A 117 2.82 45.98 35.03
CA VAL A 117 2.56 44.72 35.73
C VAL A 117 2.08 45.06 37.15
N PRO A 118 0.85 44.67 37.54
CA PRO A 118 0.23 45.15 38.79
C PRO A 118 0.79 44.49 40.05
N GLU A 119 1.15 43.21 39.97
CA GLU A 119 1.66 42.40 41.09
C GLU A 119 2.55 41.25 40.58
N ASP A 120 3.52 40.82 41.39
CA ASP A 120 4.50 39.79 41.03
C ASP A 120 3.82 38.47 40.64
N GLY A 121 4.28 37.83 39.56
CA GLY A 121 3.67 36.59 39.06
C GLY A 121 2.46 36.78 38.15
N THR A 122 2.06 38.02 37.86
CA THR A 122 1.02 38.30 36.86
C THR A 122 1.47 37.82 35.47
N LEU A 123 0.62 37.06 34.78
CA LEU A 123 0.87 36.67 33.39
C LEU A 123 0.92 37.90 32.47
N VAL A 124 2.04 38.08 31.80
CA VAL A 124 2.21 39.00 30.66
C VAL A 124 2.25 38.16 29.38
N THR A 125 1.57 38.60 28.34
CA THR A 125 1.55 37.96 27.03
C THR A 125 1.73 39.00 25.94
N PHE A 126 2.77 38.83 25.14
CA PHE A 126 3.14 39.66 24.01
C PHE A 126 2.66 38.94 22.74
N ILE A 127 1.90 39.63 21.90
CA ILE A 127 1.30 39.09 20.67
C ILE A 127 1.66 40.04 19.53
N TRP A 128 2.46 39.59 18.58
CA TRP A 128 2.87 40.38 17.42
C TRP A 128 2.41 39.72 16.13
N ASN A 129 1.48 40.38 15.43
CA ASN A 129 1.04 39.91 14.13
C ASN A 129 1.95 40.48 13.03
N SER A 130 2.67 39.59 12.36
CA SER A 130 3.67 39.88 11.33
C SER A 130 3.09 40.46 10.03
N GLY A 131 1.79 40.32 9.77
CA GLY A 131 1.11 40.99 8.66
C GLY A 131 0.91 42.49 8.94
N SER A 132 0.21 42.80 10.04
CA SER A 132 -0.12 44.17 10.48
C SER A 132 1.05 44.91 11.16
N LYS A 133 2.11 44.19 11.54
CA LYS A 133 3.27 44.63 12.35
C LYS A 133 2.93 45.10 13.77
N LEU A 134 1.68 44.96 14.22
CA LEU A 134 1.22 45.41 15.54
C LEU A 134 1.65 44.45 16.65
N LEU A 135 2.32 44.99 17.69
CA LEU A 135 2.53 44.30 18.97
C LEU A 135 1.44 44.73 19.96
N THR A 136 0.74 43.75 20.53
CA THR A 136 -0.21 43.89 21.64
C THR A 136 0.39 43.27 22.89
N ILE A 137 0.29 43.95 24.03
CA ILE A 137 0.79 43.46 25.33
C ILE A 137 -0.40 43.29 26.28
N GLY A 138 -0.81 42.04 26.51
CA GLY A 138 -1.84 41.67 27.46
C GLY A 138 -1.24 41.39 28.84
N VAL A 139 -1.90 41.88 29.89
CA VAL A 139 -1.48 41.67 31.30
C VAL A 139 -2.66 41.15 32.12
N GLY A 140 -2.44 40.11 32.92
CA GLY A 140 -3.47 39.46 33.73
C GLY A 140 -4.53 38.79 32.87
N ALA A 141 -5.81 38.97 33.22
CA ALA A 141 -6.95 38.37 32.49
C ALA A 141 -7.11 38.87 31.03
N GLY A 142 -6.32 39.84 30.58
CA GLY A 142 -6.26 40.32 29.20
C GLY A 142 -5.17 39.66 28.33
N ALA A 143 -4.58 38.53 28.75
CA ALA A 143 -3.42 37.86 28.15
C ALA A 143 -3.65 37.17 26.77
N GLY A 144 -4.48 37.77 25.90
CA GLY A 144 -4.78 37.27 24.56
C GLY A 144 -6.01 36.38 24.44
N PRO A 145 -6.38 35.98 23.21
CA PRO A 145 -7.33 34.89 22.99
C PRO A 145 -6.81 33.57 23.57
N LYS A 146 -7.73 32.69 23.98
CA LYS A 146 -7.43 31.30 24.37
C LYS A 146 -8.08 30.35 23.37
N GLY A 147 -7.27 29.47 22.79
CA GLY A 147 -7.65 28.55 21.72
C GLY A 147 -7.10 28.91 20.35
N ASN A 148 -7.37 28.07 19.36
CA ASN A 148 -6.88 28.21 17.98
C ASN A 148 -7.93 27.70 16.98
N LEU A 149 -8.37 28.58 16.07
CA LEU A 149 -9.39 28.29 15.06
C LEU A 149 -8.81 27.82 13.71
N ALA A 150 -7.49 27.84 13.53
CA ALA A 150 -6.81 27.19 12.40
C ALA A 150 -6.67 25.67 12.64
N GLU A 151 -6.64 25.25 13.90
CA GLU A 151 -6.71 23.84 14.31
C GLU A 151 -8.15 23.33 14.36
N GLN A 152 -8.30 22.02 14.18
CA GLN A 152 -9.56 21.29 14.38
C GLN A 152 -9.35 20.23 15.47
N ARG A 153 -9.31 20.65 16.75
CA ARG A 153 -9.11 19.78 17.93
C ARG A 153 -10.40 19.18 18.50
N ALA A 154 -11.54 19.45 17.89
CA ALA A 154 -12.81 18.80 18.19
C ALA A 154 -13.29 17.95 17.01
N HIS A 155 -14.08 16.92 17.28
CA HIS A 155 -14.57 15.94 16.30
C HIS A 155 -16.09 15.89 16.33
N TRP A 156 -16.74 16.20 15.21
CA TRP A 156 -18.18 16.05 15.05
C TRP A 156 -18.50 14.64 14.57
N VAL A 157 -18.90 13.77 15.49
CA VAL A 157 -18.95 12.31 15.27
C VAL A 157 -20.30 11.78 14.81
N ARG A 158 -21.41 12.48 15.10
CA ARG A 158 -22.77 12.21 14.57
C ARG A 158 -23.71 13.41 14.80
N GLU A 159 -24.96 13.34 14.35
CA GLU A 159 -25.94 14.44 14.48
C GLU A 159 -26.05 14.92 15.95
N GLY A 160 -25.65 16.18 16.16
CA GLY A 160 -25.64 16.82 17.47
C GLY A 160 -24.63 16.33 18.51
N LEU A 161 -23.76 15.35 18.23
CA LEU A 161 -22.74 14.87 19.19
C LEU A 161 -21.32 15.24 18.73
N ILE A 162 -20.61 15.98 19.58
CA ILE A 162 -19.24 16.44 19.36
C ILE A 162 -18.36 15.87 20.47
N LEU A 163 -17.16 15.40 20.13
CA LEU A 163 -16.11 15.01 21.09
C LEU A 163 -15.01 16.08 21.08
N TRP A 164 -14.53 16.50 22.25
CA TRP A 164 -13.44 17.47 22.36
C TRP A 164 -12.55 17.14 23.57
N ASP A 165 -11.24 17.00 23.34
CA ASP A 165 -10.26 16.82 24.41
C ASP A 165 -9.97 18.17 25.10
N VAL A 166 -10.60 18.38 26.27
CA VAL A 166 -10.59 19.64 27.02
C VAL A 166 -11.01 19.42 28.48
N ASP A 167 -10.54 20.26 29.41
CA ASP A 167 -10.86 20.12 30.84
C ASP A 167 -12.38 20.24 31.14
N ALA A 168 -12.99 19.12 31.53
CA ALA A 168 -14.40 19.02 31.94
C ALA A 168 -14.67 19.60 33.35
N THR A 169 -14.39 20.90 33.54
CA THR A 169 -14.58 21.56 34.85
C THR A 169 -16.07 21.86 35.12
N PRO A 170 -16.64 21.42 36.27
CA PRO A 170 -18.04 21.69 36.60
C PRO A 170 -18.35 23.19 36.70
N GLY A 171 -19.29 23.66 35.88
CA GLY A 171 -19.64 25.08 35.76
C GLY A 171 -19.23 25.71 34.42
N ASN A 172 -18.36 25.04 33.65
CA ASN A 172 -18.03 25.45 32.29
C ASN A 172 -19.25 25.44 31.37
N GLN A 173 -19.30 26.37 30.43
CA GLN A 173 -20.33 26.48 29.39
C GLN A 173 -19.72 26.21 28.03
N TYR A 174 -20.32 25.31 27.26
CA TYR A 174 -19.83 24.86 25.97
C TYR A 174 -20.76 25.36 24.86
N PHE A 175 -20.19 25.79 23.73
CA PHE A 175 -20.95 26.33 22.61
C PHE A 175 -20.42 25.78 21.28
N PHE A 176 -21.34 25.42 20.39
CA PHE A 176 -21.10 25.22 18.97
C PHE A 176 -21.34 26.53 18.22
N HIS A 177 -20.52 26.83 17.22
CA HIS A 177 -20.60 28.03 16.39
C HIS A 177 -20.61 27.66 14.92
N TYR A 178 -21.46 28.31 14.13
CA TYR A 178 -21.49 28.13 12.67
C TYR A 178 -21.75 29.43 11.90
N ASP A 179 -21.18 29.56 10.70
CA ASP A 179 -21.58 30.54 9.70
C ASP A 179 -21.80 29.86 8.34
N PRO A 180 -23.06 29.73 7.86
CA PRO A 180 -23.38 29.02 6.62
C PRO A 180 -23.16 29.87 5.35
N ALA A 181 -22.75 31.13 5.50
CA ALA A 181 -22.20 31.91 4.41
C ALA A 181 -20.70 31.62 4.19
N GLY A 182 -20.03 31.01 5.18
CA GLY A 182 -18.61 30.70 5.15
C GLY A 182 -17.72 31.90 5.49
N ASN A 183 -18.23 32.85 6.28
CA ASN A 183 -17.43 33.97 6.77
C ASN A 183 -16.49 33.49 7.89
N ALA A 184 -15.25 33.98 7.88
CA ALA A 184 -14.28 33.69 8.93
C ALA A 184 -14.73 34.23 10.31
N PHE A 185 -14.66 33.37 11.33
CA PHE A 185 -14.73 33.77 12.73
C PHE A 185 -13.49 34.55 13.16
N SER A 186 -13.61 35.27 14.27
CA SER A 186 -12.50 35.93 14.95
C SER A 186 -12.47 35.51 16.42
N LEU A 187 -11.31 35.08 16.91
CA LEU A 187 -11.10 34.75 18.32
C LEU A 187 -10.47 35.95 19.03
N THR A 188 -11.13 36.44 20.08
CA THR A 188 -10.71 37.62 20.84
C THR A 188 -10.39 37.24 22.30
N PRO A 189 -9.68 38.08 23.07
CA PRO A 189 -9.48 37.87 24.50
C PRO A 189 -10.81 37.75 25.29
N THR A 190 -11.91 38.28 24.75
CA THR A 190 -13.27 38.17 25.31
C THR A 190 -14.10 37.05 24.69
N GLY A 191 -13.50 36.13 23.93
CA GLY A 191 -14.16 35.00 23.28
C GLY A 191 -14.38 35.16 21.77
N MET A 192 -15.20 34.28 21.19
CA MET A 192 -15.47 34.25 19.75
C MET A 192 -16.37 35.40 19.28
N SER A 193 -16.16 35.80 18.02
CA SER A 193 -16.92 36.84 17.33
C SER A 193 -17.12 36.45 15.85
N GLY A 194 -18.37 36.52 15.39
CA GLY A 194 -18.83 35.99 14.10
C GLY A 194 -19.77 34.78 14.28
N GLY A 195 -20.50 34.41 13.22
CA GLY A 195 -21.40 33.25 13.22
C GLY A 195 -22.63 33.33 14.14
N THR A 196 -23.23 32.17 14.36
CA THR A 196 -24.32 31.91 15.31
C THR A 196 -23.84 30.89 16.35
N ALA A 197 -23.97 31.23 17.63
CA ALA A 197 -23.59 30.37 18.76
C ALA A 197 -24.80 29.61 19.33
N VAL A 198 -24.61 28.34 19.67
CA VAL A 198 -25.64 27.41 20.17
C VAL A 198 -25.08 26.61 21.34
N PRO A 199 -25.79 26.49 22.48
CA PRO A 199 -25.26 25.81 23.67
C PRO A 199 -25.13 24.30 23.46
N LEU A 200 -24.07 23.73 24.04
CA LEU A 200 -23.83 22.30 24.15
C LEU A 200 -23.90 21.87 25.63
N THR A 201 -24.30 20.62 25.86
CA THR A 201 -24.40 20.02 27.19
C THR A 201 -23.44 18.83 27.31
N VAL A 202 -22.67 18.74 28.40
CA VAL A 202 -21.82 17.58 28.65
C VAL A 202 -22.70 16.35 28.93
N LEU A 203 -22.46 15.24 28.25
CA LEU A 203 -23.15 13.98 28.56
C LEU A 203 -22.62 13.41 29.90
N PRO A 204 -23.48 13.18 30.91
CA PRO A 204 -23.04 12.77 32.24
C PRO A 204 -22.50 11.34 32.29
N ASP A 205 -22.94 10.50 31.35
CA ASP A 205 -22.53 9.09 31.24
C ASP A 205 -21.31 8.91 30.32
N GLY A 206 -20.79 9.99 29.72
CA GLY A 206 -19.61 9.97 28.84
C GLY A 206 -19.93 9.76 27.34
N ILE A 207 -18.98 9.16 26.63
CA ILE A 207 -19.09 8.82 25.20
C ILE A 207 -19.93 7.53 25.08
N PRO A 208 -20.93 7.45 24.17
CA PRO A 208 -21.67 6.21 23.92
C PRO A 208 -20.77 5.05 23.45
N ASP A 209 -21.05 3.82 23.87
CA ASP A 209 -20.23 2.63 23.57
C ASP A 209 -20.03 2.41 22.05
N ASP A 210 -21.06 2.71 21.23
CA ASP A 210 -21.00 2.67 19.76
C ASP A 210 -19.98 3.65 19.19
N VAL A 211 -20.01 4.90 19.68
CA VAL A 211 -19.10 5.97 19.27
C VAL A 211 -17.67 5.72 19.78
N ALA A 212 -17.52 5.14 20.97
CA ALA A 212 -16.23 4.77 21.55
C ALA A 212 -15.59 3.56 20.83
N ALA A 213 -16.40 2.67 20.24
CA ALA A 213 -15.92 1.57 19.40
C ALA A 213 -15.50 2.05 17.99
N GLN A 214 -16.24 2.99 17.40
CA GLN A 214 -15.92 3.59 16.09
C GLN A 214 -14.71 4.54 16.15
N PHE A 215 -14.56 5.30 17.25
CA PHE A 215 -13.47 6.27 17.42
C PHE A 215 -12.62 5.96 18.68
N PRO A 216 -11.90 4.82 18.72
CA PRO A 216 -11.23 4.33 19.94
C PRO A 216 -10.12 5.26 20.44
N HIS A 217 -9.52 6.07 19.56
CA HIS A 217 -8.57 7.12 19.90
C HIS A 217 -9.20 8.30 20.66
N LEU A 218 -10.51 8.56 20.50
CA LEU A 218 -11.22 9.68 21.12
C LEU A 218 -11.87 9.33 22.46
N ARG A 219 -11.75 8.09 22.95
CA ARG A 219 -12.40 7.55 24.17
C ARG A 219 -12.16 8.33 25.48
N HIS A 220 -11.23 9.28 25.49
CA HIS A 220 -10.89 10.12 26.65
C HIS A 220 -11.51 11.53 26.59
N ALA A 221 -12.06 11.93 25.44
CA ALA A 221 -12.59 13.26 25.19
C ALA A 221 -13.92 13.55 25.89
N VAL A 222 -14.26 14.83 26.04
CA VAL A 222 -15.55 15.28 26.56
C VAL A 222 -16.63 15.12 25.50
N ALA A 223 -17.67 14.36 25.82
CA ALA A 223 -18.86 14.21 24.98
C ALA A 223 -19.81 15.40 25.17
N LEU A 224 -20.04 16.17 24.10
CA LEU A 224 -20.83 17.39 24.06
C LEU A 224 -22.05 17.23 23.15
N GLN A 225 -23.24 17.31 23.72
CA GLN A 225 -24.52 17.09 23.06
C GLN A 225 -25.28 18.41 22.82
N MET A 226 -25.64 18.64 21.56
CA MET A 226 -26.55 19.68 21.08
C MET A 226 -28.01 19.30 21.37
N ALA A 227 -28.88 20.28 21.64
CA ALA A 227 -30.28 20.02 21.94
C ALA A 227 -31.07 19.54 20.70
N ALA A 228 -32.10 18.71 20.92
CA ALA A 228 -32.90 18.13 19.83
C ALA A 228 -33.63 19.18 18.96
N ASP A 229 -34.05 20.30 19.57
CA ASP A 229 -34.70 21.42 18.86
C ASP A 229 -33.72 22.21 17.96
N ASP A 230 -32.42 22.10 18.22
CA ASP A 230 -31.35 22.80 17.49
C ASP A 230 -30.82 22.01 16.27
N LEU A 231 -31.04 20.69 16.20
CA LEU A 231 -30.49 19.84 15.12
C LEU A 231 -30.90 20.29 13.69
N GLY A 232 -32.00 21.04 13.57
CA GLY A 232 -32.51 21.56 12.29
C GLY A 232 -31.56 22.46 11.49
N PHE A 233 -30.47 22.97 12.07
CA PHE A 233 -29.44 23.71 11.32
C PHE A 233 -28.19 22.89 10.97
N VAL A 234 -28.03 21.63 11.41
CA VAL A 234 -26.77 20.86 11.26
C VAL A 234 -26.36 20.74 9.78
N ARG A 235 -27.29 20.34 8.91
CA ARG A 235 -27.08 20.25 7.45
C ARG A 235 -26.84 21.60 6.76
N ILE A 236 -27.06 22.73 7.46
CA ILE A 236 -26.78 24.10 7.01
C ILE A 236 -25.41 24.57 7.53
N ALA A 237 -25.04 24.21 8.76
CA ALA A 237 -23.73 24.51 9.35
C ALA A 237 -22.57 23.86 8.57
N LEU A 238 -22.75 22.60 8.14
CA LEU A 238 -21.79 21.82 7.33
C LEU A 238 -21.51 22.40 5.91
N LYS A 239 -22.06 23.58 5.58
CA LYS A 239 -21.83 24.32 4.32
C LYS A 239 -20.89 25.52 4.46
N GLY A 240 -20.33 25.75 5.65
CA GLY A 240 -19.48 26.89 5.98
C GLY A 240 -18.55 26.61 7.16
N GLN A 241 -18.06 27.66 7.84
CA GLN A 241 -17.18 27.47 9.00
C GLN A 241 -17.98 26.94 10.19
N THR A 242 -17.38 26.00 10.92
CA THR A 242 -17.87 25.52 12.22
C THR A 242 -16.73 25.52 13.24
N ALA A 243 -17.06 25.78 14.51
CA ALA A 243 -16.12 25.78 15.63
C ALA A 243 -16.83 25.45 16.95
N VAL A 244 -16.08 25.10 17.98
CA VAL A 244 -16.54 25.01 19.37
C VAL A 244 -15.77 25.99 20.25
N SER A 245 -16.38 26.38 21.37
CA SER A 245 -15.72 27.15 22.43
C SER A 245 -16.20 26.71 23.82
N VAL A 246 -15.31 26.78 24.81
CA VAL A 246 -15.65 26.62 26.23
C VAL A 246 -15.37 27.91 26.99
N GLN A 247 -16.27 28.25 27.91
CA GLN A 247 -16.17 29.40 28.82
C GLN A 247 -16.28 28.93 30.27
N ASP A 248 -15.71 29.69 31.21
CA ASP A 248 -15.90 29.48 32.64
C ASP A 248 -17.27 29.98 33.14
N ALA A 249 -17.53 29.82 34.45
CA ALA A 249 -18.78 30.26 35.07
C ALA A 249 -18.96 31.80 35.07
N GLU A 250 -17.87 32.54 34.94
CA GLU A 250 -17.80 34.00 34.84
C GLU A 250 -17.94 34.50 33.38
N GLY A 251 -17.93 33.60 32.40
CA GLY A 251 -18.07 33.91 30.97
C GLY A 251 -16.76 34.28 30.26
N GLN A 252 -15.60 33.99 30.85
CA GLN A 252 -14.32 34.15 30.14
C GLN A 252 -14.09 32.94 29.23
N ILE A 253 -13.55 33.17 28.04
CA ILE A 253 -13.11 32.10 27.14
C ILE A 253 -12.01 31.26 27.82
N LEU A 254 -12.09 29.94 27.71
CA LEU A 254 -11.09 28.99 28.19
C LEU A 254 -10.32 28.36 27.02
N ASP A 255 -11.02 27.93 25.98
CA ASP A 255 -10.47 27.40 24.72
C ASP A 255 -11.52 27.55 23.59
N ALA A 256 -11.08 27.47 22.33
CA ALA A 256 -11.90 27.41 21.13
C ALA A 256 -11.13 26.74 19.97
N THR A 257 -11.82 25.99 19.11
CA THR A 257 -11.20 25.26 17.99
C THR A 257 -12.21 24.90 16.88
N GLY A 258 -11.74 24.60 15.67
CA GLY A 258 -12.56 24.04 14.59
C GLY A 258 -13.01 22.59 14.85
N LEU A 259 -13.89 22.05 14.00
CA LEU A 259 -14.29 20.64 14.07
C LEU A 259 -13.85 19.85 12.85
N GLN A 260 -13.28 18.66 13.08
CA GLN A 260 -13.20 17.59 12.09
C GLN A 260 -14.59 16.99 11.93
N ILE A 261 -15.09 16.87 10.70
CA ILE A 261 -16.48 16.50 10.40
C ILE A 261 -16.75 15.11 9.76
N PRO A 262 -15.80 14.15 9.57
CA PRO A 262 -16.13 12.88 8.91
C PRO A 262 -17.30 12.09 9.51
N GLY A 263 -17.33 11.87 10.82
CA GLY A 263 -18.37 11.04 11.45
C GLY A 263 -19.79 11.58 11.25
N VAL A 264 -19.99 12.90 11.41
CA VAL A 264 -21.28 13.54 11.12
C VAL A 264 -21.60 13.61 9.61
N LEU A 265 -20.61 13.50 8.72
CA LEU A 265 -20.88 13.34 7.29
C LEU A 265 -21.35 11.92 6.96
N ASP A 266 -20.78 10.89 7.58
CA ASP A 266 -21.23 9.50 7.40
C ASP A 266 -22.64 9.28 7.98
N ASP A 267 -22.87 9.69 9.24
CA ASP A 267 -24.16 9.59 9.94
C ASP A 267 -25.32 10.31 9.19
N LEU A 268 -25.02 11.38 8.45
CA LEU A 268 -26.02 12.16 7.73
C LEU A 268 -26.11 11.89 6.22
N TYR A 269 -25.04 11.40 5.57
CA TYR A 269 -24.91 11.41 4.11
C TYR A 269 -24.21 10.17 3.51
N ALA A 270 -23.84 9.14 4.28
CA ALA A 270 -23.31 7.90 3.69
C ALA A 270 -24.29 7.34 2.64
N TYR A 271 -23.74 6.87 1.51
CA TYR A 271 -24.51 6.62 0.29
C TYR A 271 -23.99 5.38 -0.46
N ASP A 272 -24.84 4.36 -0.56
CA ASP A 272 -24.59 3.06 -1.18
C ASP A 272 -24.68 3.07 -2.72
N GLY A 273 -25.53 3.95 -3.26
CA GLY A 273 -25.85 4.04 -4.68
C GLY A 273 -24.71 4.50 -5.60
N PRO A 274 -24.96 4.56 -6.91
CA PRO A 274 -23.92 4.84 -7.91
C PRO A 274 -23.38 6.27 -7.83
N LEU A 275 -22.08 6.40 -8.09
CA LEU A 275 -21.33 7.64 -8.34
C LEU A 275 -20.67 7.58 -9.72
N GLY A 276 -19.99 8.66 -10.14
CA GLY A 276 -19.35 8.76 -11.45
C GLY A 276 -20.34 8.81 -12.62
N VAL A 277 -19.91 8.28 -13.77
CA VAL A 277 -20.71 8.17 -15.00
C VAL A 277 -21.53 6.87 -14.99
N THR A 278 -22.83 6.97 -15.19
CA THR A 278 -23.74 5.81 -15.38
C THR A 278 -24.66 6.02 -16.56
N TRP A 279 -25.20 4.94 -17.14
CA TRP A 279 -25.94 4.98 -18.40
C TRP A 279 -27.37 4.42 -18.26
N GLU A 280 -28.37 5.16 -18.71
CA GLU A 280 -29.73 4.63 -18.97
C GLU A 280 -29.94 4.57 -20.49
N GLY A 281 -29.69 3.40 -21.07
CA GLY A 281 -29.57 3.27 -22.52
C GLY A 281 -28.35 4.02 -23.04
N ASP A 282 -28.57 4.97 -23.96
CA ASP A 282 -27.54 5.84 -24.52
C ASP A 282 -27.34 7.15 -23.73
N THR A 283 -28.13 7.39 -22.68
CA THR A 283 -28.15 8.67 -21.95
C THR A 283 -27.32 8.60 -20.66
N PRO A 284 -26.24 9.39 -20.53
CA PRO A 284 -25.41 9.38 -19.33
C PRO A 284 -26.03 10.19 -18.19
N THR A 285 -25.79 9.78 -16.95
CA THR A 285 -26.02 10.55 -15.72
C THR A 285 -24.76 10.55 -14.87
N LEU A 286 -24.27 11.74 -14.56
CA LEU A 286 -23.07 12.00 -13.76
C LEU A 286 -23.48 12.27 -12.31
N ARG A 287 -22.75 11.71 -11.33
CA ARG A 287 -23.00 11.88 -9.89
C ARG A 287 -21.70 12.02 -9.09
N VAL A 288 -21.62 13.07 -8.26
CA VAL A 288 -20.50 13.29 -7.32
C VAL A 288 -21.03 13.51 -5.91
N TRP A 289 -20.43 12.86 -4.91
CA TRP A 289 -20.77 13.03 -3.50
C TRP A 289 -20.03 14.26 -2.96
N ALA A 290 -20.79 15.31 -2.61
CA ALA A 290 -20.23 16.56 -2.11
C ALA A 290 -21.17 17.21 -1.04
N PRO A 291 -21.28 16.58 0.15
CA PRO A 291 -22.24 16.96 1.18
C PRO A 291 -21.93 18.31 1.83
N THR A 292 -20.68 18.80 1.78
CA THR A 292 -20.26 20.12 2.27
C THR A 292 -20.36 21.20 1.20
N ALA A 293 -20.37 20.85 -0.09
CA ALA A 293 -20.40 21.82 -1.18
C ALA A 293 -21.67 22.67 -1.18
N ARG A 294 -21.49 23.96 -1.44
CA ARG A 294 -22.54 24.99 -1.54
C ARG A 294 -23.15 25.05 -2.94
N LEU A 295 -22.35 24.68 -3.93
CA LEU A 295 -22.71 24.62 -5.35
C LEU A 295 -21.83 23.56 -6.03
N VAL A 296 -22.42 22.78 -6.94
CA VAL A 296 -21.68 22.04 -7.97
C VAL A 296 -22.25 22.37 -9.35
N ARG A 297 -21.37 22.60 -10.34
CA ARG A 297 -21.70 22.71 -11.77
C ARG A 297 -20.84 21.75 -12.58
N LEU A 298 -21.41 21.17 -13.62
CA LEU A 298 -20.67 20.47 -14.65
C LEU A 298 -20.14 21.48 -15.68
N HIS A 299 -18.84 21.44 -15.97
CA HIS A 299 -18.20 22.09 -17.10
C HIS A 299 -17.96 21.02 -18.17
N LEU A 300 -18.73 21.03 -19.26
CA LEU A 300 -18.68 20.03 -20.34
C LEU A 300 -17.94 20.59 -21.57
N PHE A 301 -16.93 19.88 -22.07
CA PHE A 301 -16.06 20.27 -23.17
C PHE A 301 -16.24 19.34 -24.38
N ASP A 302 -16.16 19.88 -25.59
CA ASP A 302 -16.28 19.09 -26.83
C ASP A 302 -15.05 18.21 -27.10
N ASP A 303 -13.89 18.55 -26.52
CA ASP A 303 -12.60 17.86 -26.67
C ASP A 303 -11.71 18.05 -25.42
N SER A 304 -10.48 17.53 -25.48
CA SER A 304 -9.44 17.59 -24.45
C SER A 304 -8.66 18.93 -24.43
N ASN A 305 -8.76 19.75 -25.47
CA ASN A 305 -7.90 20.92 -25.68
C ASN A 305 -8.10 21.96 -24.56
N PRO A 306 -7.04 22.42 -23.84
CA PRO A 306 -7.15 23.36 -22.74
C PRO A 306 -7.87 24.67 -23.11
N ASP A 307 -7.75 25.15 -24.35
CA ASP A 307 -8.41 26.39 -24.83
C ASP A 307 -9.91 26.22 -25.13
N THR A 308 -10.41 24.98 -25.23
CA THR A 308 -11.83 24.71 -25.51
C THR A 308 -12.72 25.19 -24.38
N ARG A 309 -13.80 25.89 -24.72
CA ARG A 309 -14.71 26.49 -23.74
C ARG A 309 -15.78 25.51 -23.30
N ALA A 310 -15.94 25.35 -21.99
CA ALA A 310 -17.02 24.55 -21.42
C ALA A 310 -18.42 25.12 -21.69
N GLN A 311 -19.38 24.22 -21.95
CA GLN A 311 -20.78 24.43 -21.61
C GLN A 311 -20.96 24.18 -20.10
N VAL A 312 -21.28 25.23 -19.35
CA VAL A 312 -21.45 25.16 -17.88
C VAL A 312 -22.91 24.94 -17.52
N SER A 313 -23.21 23.89 -16.73
CA SER A 313 -24.57 23.50 -16.32
C SER A 313 -24.64 23.24 -14.80
N PRO A 314 -25.63 23.78 -14.07
CA PRO A 314 -25.77 23.50 -12.63
C PRO A 314 -26.22 22.06 -12.38
N MET A 315 -25.59 21.39 -11.41
CA MET A 315 -26.02 20.07 -10.95
C MET A 315 -27.06 20.19 -9.83
N ARG A 316 -27.82 19.13 -9.59
CA ARG A 316 -28.86 19.06 -8.57
C ARG A 316 -28.42 18.18 -7.40
N ILE A 317 -28.36 18.78 -6.21
CA ILE A 317 -28.17 18.05 -4.94
C ILE A 317 -29.42 17.25 -4.54
N ASP A 318 -29.23 16.06 -3.99
CA ASP A 318 -30.17 15.43 -3.06
C ASP A 318 -29.79 15.79 -1.60
N PRO A 319 -30.64 16.51 -0.85
CA PRO A 319 -30.29 16.98 0.49
C PRO A 319 -30.18 15.87 1.56
N ASN A 320 -30.62 14.65 1.24
CA ASN A 320 -30.52 13.51 2.15
C ASN A 320 -29.15 12.83 2.03
N THR A 321 -28.62 12.65 0.80
CA THR A 321 -27.37 11.91 0.54
C THR A 321 -26.17 12.81 0.20
N GLY A 322 -26.36 14.11 -0.01
CA GLY A 322 -25.28 15.03 -0.37
C GLY A 322 -24.74 14.85 -1.80
N VAL A 323 -25.32 13.93 -2.56
CA VAL A 323 -24.95 13.65 -3.96
C VAL A 323 -25.50 14.74 -4.87
N TRP A 324 -24.62 15.30 -5.71
CA TRP A 324 -24.97 16.20 -6.80
C TRP A 324 -25.06 15.39 -8.10
N SER A 325 -26.09 15.65 -8.90
CA SER A 325 -26.40 14.85 -10.10
C SER A 325 -26.79 15.71 -11.31
N ILE A 326 -26.47 15.23 -12.51
CA ILE A 326 -27.01 15.75 -13.77
C ILE A 326 -27.14 14.63 -14.80
N THR A 327 -28.33 14.51 -15.41
CA THR A 327 -28.57 13.65 -16.57
C THR A 327 -28.32 14.45 -17.84
N GLY A 328 -27.47 13.91 -18.71
CA GLY A 328 -27.03 14.52 -19.96
C GLY A 328 -27.95 14.23 -21.13
N GLN A 329 -27.36 14.20 -22.32
CA GLN A 329 -27.96 13.73 -23.57
C GLN A 329 -27.00 12.73 -24.25
N PRO A 330 -27.44 11.88 -25.18
CA PRO A 330 -26.58 10.86 -25.80
C PRO A 330 -25.31 11.41 -26.48
N GLU A 331 -25.37 12.61 -27.04
CA GLU A 331 -24.21 13.30 -27.62
C GLU A 331 -23.18 13.79 -26.60
N TRP A 332 -23.34 13.49 -25.31
CA TRP A 332 -22.31 13.70 -24.28
C TRP A 332 -21.30 12.54 -24.24
N LYS A 333 -21.57 11.39 -24.89
CA LYS A 333 -20.61 10.29 -24.97
C LYS A 333 -19.30 10.74 -25.63
N ASN A 334 -18.18 10.35 -25.03
CA ASN A 334 -16.80 10.73 -25.36
C ASN A 334 -16.46 12.22 -25.17
N LYS A 335 -17.36 13.06 -24.64
CA LYS A 335 -17.02 14.44 -24.23
C LYS A 335 -16.24 14.46 -22.93
N PHE A 336 -15.48 15.52 -22.72
CA PHE A 336 -14.67 15.73 -21.53
C PHE A 336 -15.38 16.64 -20.52
N TYR A 337 -15.05 16.55 -19.24
CA TYR A 337 -15.69 17.32 -18.19
C TYR A 337 -14.81 17.57 -16.95
N LEU A 338 -15.22 18.59 -16.21
CA LEU A 338 -14.75 18.92 -14.85
C LEU A 338 -15.95 19.38 -14.00
N TYR A 339 -15.87 19.21 -12.69
CA TYR A 339 -16.80 19.80 -11.73
C TYR A 339 -16.27 21.14 -11.21
N GLU A 340 -17.08 22.20 -11.26
CA GLU A 340 -16.86 23.40 -10.46
C GLU A 340 -17.56 23.19 -9.11
N VAL A 341 -16.77 23.03 -8.04
CA VAL A 341 -17.24 22.80 -6.67
C VAL A 341 -16.92 24.03 -5.82
N GLN A 342 -17.96 24.66 -5.27
CA GLN A 342 -17.79 25.76 -4.31
C GLN A 342 -18.01 25.22 -2.89
N VAL A 343 -16.96 25.21 -2.07
CA VAL A 343 -16.92 24.53 -0.76
C VAL A 343 -16.10 25.33 0.24
N TYR A 344 -16.45 25.24 1.53
CA TYR A 344 -15.64 25.82 2.60
C TYR A 344 -14.42 24.93 2.87
N VAL A 345 -13.22 25.51 2.85
CA VAL A 345 -11.96 24.79 3.10
C VAL A 345 -11.40 25.29 4.44
N PRO A 346 -11.30 24.44 5.49
CA PRO A 346 -10.87 24.87 6.82
C PRO A 346 -9.50 25.56 6.84
N ALA A 347 -8.51 25.00 6.14
CA ALA A 347 -7.15 25.56 6.05
C ALA A 347 -7.11 26.97 5.45
N GLU A 348 -8.01 27.26 4.49
CA GLU A 348 -8.12 28.57 3.84
C GLU A 348 -9.01 29.57 4.63
N SER A 349 -9.63 29.12 5.73
CA SER A 349 -10.65 29.84 6.51
C SER A 349 -11.76 30.50 5.68
N SER A 350 -12.05 29.94 4.49
CA SER A 350 -12.88 30.60 3.47
C SER A 350 -13.49 29.62 2.47
N VAL A 351 -14.38 30.13 1.60
CA VAL A 351 -15.05 29.34 0.56
C VAL A 351 -14.29 29.44 -0.75
N GLN A 352 -13.72 28.31 -1.16
CA GLN A 352 -13.00 28.17 -2.42
C GLN A 352 -13.95 27.74 -3.55
N SER A 353 -13.47 27.86 -4.80
CA SER A 353 -14.19 27.49 -6.02
C SER A 353 -13.28 26.64 -6.89
N ASN A 354 -13.19 25.35 -6.56
CA ASN A 354 -12.33 24.40 -7.25
C ASN A 354 -12.92 23.99 -8.60
N LEU A 355 -12.07 23.76 -9.59
CA LEU A 355 -12.39 23.08 -10.84
C LEU A 355 -11.59 21.77 -10.85
N VAL A 356 -12.27 20.63 -10.84
CA VAL A 356 -11.69 19.34 -10.46
C VAL A 356 -12.30 18.19 -11.26
N THR A 357 -11.53 17.11 -11.44
CA THR A 357 -11.96 15.85 -12.06
C THR A 357 -12.94 15.05 -11.20
N ASP A 358 -13.53 14.00 -11.77
CA ASP A 358 -14.35 13.03 -11.03
C ASP A 358 -13.45 11.97 -10.37
N PRO A 359 -13.57 11.70 -9.05
CA PRO A 359 -12.92 10.55 -8.40
C PRO A 359 -13.31 9.20 -9.02
N TYR A 360 -14.51 9.12 -9.59
CA TYR A 360 -15.05 7.97 -10.33
C TYR A 360 -14.89 8.18 -11.85
N SER A 361 -13.73 8.72 -12.26
CA SER A 361 -13.32 8.74 -13.68
C SER A 361 -13.04 7.31 -14.16
N PHE A 362 -13.39 7.05 -15.43
CA PHE A 362 -13.03 5.81 -16.15
C PHE A 362 -12.14 6.09 -17.38
N SER A 363 -11.93 7.36 -17.72
CA SER A 363 -11.07 7.84 -18.80
C SER A 363 -10.76 9.32 -18.59
N LEU A 364 -9.61 9.77 -19.10
CA LEU A 364 -9.05 11.09 -18.86
C LEU A 364 -8.47 11.70 -20.15
N ALA A 365 -8.44 13.03 -20.22
CA ALA A 365 -7.60 13.78 -21.15
C ALA A 365 -6.14 13.75 -20.68
N GLN A 366 -5.20 13.96 -21.61
CA GLN A 366 -3.76 13.92 -21.33
C GLN A 366 -3.34 14.78 -20.12
N ASN A 367 -2.46 14.25 -19.27
CA ASN A 367 -2.07 14.74 -17.94
C ASN A 367 -3.25 14.89 -16.97
N SER A 368 -4.20 13.95 -17.05
CA SER A 368 -5.41 13.85 -16.22
C SER A 368 -6.27 15.12 -16.17
N ARG A 369 -6.12 16.03 -17.15
CA ARG A 369 -6.60 17.42 -17.09
C ARG A 369 -8.12 17.58 -17.14
N ARG A 370 -8.84 16.55 -17.58
CA ARG A 370 -10.30 16.46 -17.66
C ARG A 370 -10.72 15.00 -17.59
N SER A 371 -11.80 14.69 -16.88
CA SER A 371 -12.48 13.39 -16.96
C SER A 371 -13.18 13.24 -18.32
N GLN A 372 -13.39 12.02 -18.81
CA GLN A 372 -14.14 11.76 -20.06
C GLN A 372 -15.39 10.90 -19.80
N ILE A 373 -16.50 11.24 -20.45
CA ILE A 373 -17.78 10.53 -20.35
C ILE A 373 -17.74 9.29 -21.25
N VAL A 374 -17.20 8.19 -20.72
CA VAL A 374 -17.09 6.90 -21.42
C VAL A 374 -18.06 5.85 -20.88
N ASP A 375 -18.28 4.82 -21.69
CA ASP A 375 -19.05 3.63 -21.35
C ASP A 375 -18.11 2.43 -21.49
N LEU A 376 -17.73 1.81 -20.36
CA LEU A 376 -16.81 0.68 -20.36
C LEU A 376 -17.38 -0.57 -21.08
N ASN A 377 -18.68 -0.59 -21.36
CA ASN A 377 -19.37 -1.64 -22.10
C ASN A 377 -19.44 -1.36 -23.61
N ASP A 378 -18.86 -0.25 -24.10
CA ASP A 378 -18.77 0.00 -25.54
C ASP A 378 -17.85 -1.04 -26.21
N PRO A 379 -18.32 -1.81 -27.21
CA PRO A 379 -17.49 -2.78 -27.93
C PRO A 379 -16.27 -2.14 -28.63
N ALA A 380 -16.30 -0.83 -28.92
CA ALA A 380 -15.13 -0.12 -29.45
C ALA A 380 -13.97 0.02 -28.44
N LEU A 381 -14.22 -0.23 -27.16
CA LEU A 381 -13.21 -0.26 -26.09
C LEU A 381 -12.83 -1.69 -25.68
N MET A 382 -13.19 -2.70 -26.47
CA MET A 382 -12.91 -4.11 -26.19
C MET A 382 -12.07 -4.73 -27.32
N PRO A 383 -11.03 -5.54 -27.02
CA PRO A 383 -10.38 -6.34 -28.05
C PRO A 383 -11.29 -7.49 -28.52
N ASP A 384 -11.01 -8.02 -29.72
CA ASP A 384 -11.73 -9.18 -30.27
C ASP A 384 -11.74 -10.35 -29.26
N GLY A 385 -12.93 -10.86 -28.96
CA GLY A 385 -13.13 -11.97 -28.02
C GLY A 385 -13.08 -11.63 -26.54
N TRP A 386 -13.04 -10.35 -26.13
CA TRP A 386 -12.98 -9.91 -24.73
C TRP A 386 -14.07 -10.49 -23.82
N GLU A 387 -15.34 -10.47 -24.26
CA GLU A 387 -16.47 -11.03 -23.51
C GLU A 387 -16.32 -12.53 -23.24
N SER A 388 -15.61 -13.24 -24.14
CA SER A 388 -15.33 -14.68 -24.08
C SER A 388 -13.94 -15.02 -23.53
N LEU A 389 -13.22 -14.05 -22.94
CA LEU A 389 -11.86 -14.25 -22.45
C LEU A 389 -11.84 -15.28 -21.32
N SER A 390 -11.32 -16.47 -21.63
CA SER A 390 -11.12 -17.55 -20.66
C SER A 390 -9.84 -17.29 -19.87
N LYS A 391 -9.88 -17.49 -18.56
CA LYS A 391 -8.74 -17.35 -17.67
C LYS A 391 -7.89 -18.64 -17.63
N PRO A 392 -6.58 -18.55 -17.35
CA PRO A 392 -5.79 -19.72 -16.95
C PRO A 392 -6.46 -20.44 -15.75
N PRO A 393 -6.46 -21.79 -15.71
CA PRO A 393 -6.97 -22.54 -14.57
C PRO A 393 -6.33 -22.12 -13.26
N LEU A 394 -7.12 -22.13 -12.19
CA LEU A 394 -6.67 -21.87 -10.82
C LEU A 394 -7.68 -22.55 -9.89
N ASP A 395 -7.30 -23.70 -9.34
CA ASP A 395 -8.22 -24.55 -8.59
C ASP A 395 -8.24 -24.20 -7.09
N ALA A 396 -7.13 -23.69 -6.55
CA ALA A 396 -7.00 -23.14 -5.19
C ALA A 396 -5.92 -22.03 -5.12
N PRO A 397 -5.91 -21.15 -4.10
CA PRO A 397 -4.92 -20.08 -3.96
C PRO A 397 -3.46 -20.55 -3.78
N GLU A 398 -3.21 -21.76 -3.29
CA GLU A 398 -1.87 -22.30 -3.07
C GLU A 398 -1.15 -22.69 -4.37
N GLU A 399 -1.92 -22.81 -5.47
CA GLU A 399 -1.44 -22.91 -6.85
C GLU A 399 -0.82 -21.57 -7.35
N ILE A 400 -1.00 -20.46 -6.62
CA ILE A 400 -0.47 -19.16 -7.01
C ILE A 400 1.07 -19.15 -6.87
N VAL A 401 1.72 -18.62 -7.91
CA VAL A 401 3.13 -18.21 -7.91
C VAL A 401 3.18 -16.84 -8.60
N ILE A 402 3.78 -15.86 -7.94
CA ILE A 402 3.72 -14.44 -8.34
C ILE A 402 5.07 -13.95 -8.85
N TYR A 403 5.06 -13.27 -9.99
CA TYR A 403 6.22 -12.55 -10.55
C TYR A 403 5.87 -11.06 -10.67
N GLU A 404 6.57 -10.22 -9.91
CA GLU A 404 6.30 -8.78 -9.77
C GLU A 404 7.13 -7.96 -10.77
N LEU A 405 6.48 -7.20 -11.64
CA LEU A 405 7.08 -6.54 -12.80
C LEU A 405 6.54 -5.11 -12.97
N HIS A 406 7.40 -4.19 -13.39
CA HIS A 406 7.00 -2.84 -13.79
C HIS A 406 6.80 -2.74 -15.32
N MET A 407 5.77 -2.00 -15.72
CA MET A 407 5.38 -1.73 -17.11
C MET A 407 6.53 -1.30 -18.02
N ARG A 408 7.41 -0.43 -17.51
CA ARG A 408 8.52 0.10 -18.30
C ARG A 408 9.70 -0.86 -18.36
N ASP A 409 10.11 -1.41 -17.21
CA ASP A 409 11.20 -2.40 -17.07
C ASP A 409 11.04 -3.55 -18.07
N PHE A 410 9.80 -4.00 -18.29
CA PHE A 410 9.47 -5.11 -19.17
C PHE A 410 9.94 -4.93 -20.63
N SER A 411 9.96 -3.70 -21.15
CA SER A 411 10.01 -3.51 -22.61
C SER A 411 10.83 -2.33 -23.09
N VAL A 412 11.17 -1.36 -22.24
CA VAL A 412 11.94 -0.17 -22.66
C VAL A 412 13.31 -0.53 -23.25
N ASN A 413 13.93 -1.60 -22.75
CA ASN A 413 15.22 -2.13 -23.23
C ASN A 413 15.07 -3.31 -24.22
N ASP A 414 13.88 -3.83 -24.49
CA ASP A 414 13.70 -4.98 -25.38
C ASP A 414 13.75 -4.55 -26.86
N ALA A 415 14.89 -4.77 -27.50
CA ALA A 415 15.13 -4.48 -28.92
C ALA A 415 14.27 -5.30 -29.91
N THR A 416 13.46 -6.26 -29.44
CA THR A 416 12.49 -7.01 -30.26
C THR A 416 11.07 -6.43 -30.22
N VAL A 417 10.79 -5.50 -29.31
CA VAL A 417 9.53 -4.72 -29.26
C VAL A 417 9.64 -3.52 -30.22
N PRO A 418 8.59 -3.15 -30.98
CA PRO A 418 8.57 -1.93 -31.80
C PRO A 418 8.82 -0.69 -30.96
N ASP A 419 9.62 0.27 -31.46
CA ASP A 419 10.03 1.46 -30.70
C ASP A 419 8.82 2.27 -30.18
N GLU A 420 7.73 2.33 -30.93
CA GLU A 420 6.48 3.00 -30.56
C GLU A 420 5.70 2.32 -29.42
N TRP A 421 6.00 1.05 -29.08
CA TRP A 421 5.30 0.27 -28.04
C TRP A 421 6.17 -0.02 -26.81
N LYS A 422 7.43 0.40 -26.79
CA LYS A 422 8.33 0.26 -25.64
C LYS A 422 7.82 1.06 -24.44
N GLY A 423 7.75 0.41 -23.28
CA GLY A 423 7.16 0.97 -22.06
C GLY A 423 5.65 1.20 -22.15
N THR A 424 4.92 0.42 -22.96
CA THR A 424 3.46 0.54 -23.10
C THR A 424 2.74 -0.79 -22.92
N TYR A 425 1.42 -0.74 -22.66
CA TYR A 425 0.53 -1.90 -22.64
C TYR A 425 0.67 -2.80 -23.88
N LEU A 426 0.93 -2.21 -25.07
CA LEU A 426 1.04 -2.97 -26.31
C LEU A 426 2.32 -3.81 -26.41
N ALA A 427 3.35 -3.58 -25.57
CA ALA A 427 4.53 -4.45 -25.53
C ALA A 427 4.17 -5.91 -25.21
N PHE A 428 3.19 -6.13 -24.34
CA PHE A 428 2.69 -7.46 -23.98
C PHE A 428 1.93 -8.16 -25.13
N THR A 429 1.49 -7.43 -26.15
CA THR A 429 0.86 -8.00 -27.35
C THR A 429 1.86 -8.54 -28.37
N VAL A 430 3.16 -8.21 -28.23
CA VAL A 430 4.24 -8.68 -29.11
C VAL A 430 4.61 -10.12 -28.72
N ALA A 431 3.82 -11.09 -29.16
CA ALA A 431 3.93 -12.49 -28.73
C ALA A 431 5.31 -13.16 -28.94
N ASP A 432 6.11 -12.64 -29.88
CA ASP A 432 7.46 -13.11 -30.22
C ASP A 432 8.59 -12.22 -29.62
N SER A 433 8.27 -11.25 -28.74
CA SER A 433 9.30 -10.45 -28.07
C SER A 433 10.13 -11.28 -27.08
N ALA A 434 11.34 -10.83 -26.76
CA ALA A 434 12.20 -11.51 -25.79
C ALA A 434 11.53 -11.56 -24.41
N GLY A 435 10.88 -10.47 -23.99
CA GLY A 435 10.06 -10.39 -22.78
C GLY A 435 8.88 -11.36 -22.78
N MET A 436 8.02 -11.36 -23.81
CA MET A 436 6.87 -12.27 -23.86
C MET A 436 7.27 -13.74 -24.02
N ALA A 437 8.34 -14.02 -24.77
CA ALA A 437 8.88 -15.38 -24.88
C ALA A 437 9.48 -15.87 -23.56
N HIS A 438 10.09 -14.97 -22.75
CA HIS A 438 10.54 -15.29 -21.40
C HIS A 438 9.35 -15.56 -20.45
N LEU A 439 8.38 -14.66 -20.37
CA LEU A 439 7.18 -14.84 -19.53
C LEU A 439 6.41 -16.12 -19.88
N ARG A 440 6.32 -16.46 -21.17
CA ARG A 440 5.71 -17.73 -21.63
C ARG A 440 6.48 -18.96 -21.13
N ARG A 441 7.81 -18.96 -21.15
CA ARG A 441 8.61 -20.09 -20.59
C ARG A 441 8.41 -20.25 -19.09
N LEU A 442 8.27 -19.14 -18.35
CA LEU A 442 7.92 -19.20 -16.93
C LEU A 442 6.51 -19.78 -16.74
N ALA A 443 5.53 -19.35 -17.53
CA ALA A 443 4.15 -19.88 -17.46
C ALA A 443 4.08 -21.38 -17.82
N GLU A 444 4.79 -21.81 -18.87
CA GLU A 444 4.93 -23.21 -19.26
C GLU A 444 5.55 -24.04 -18.12
N ALA A 445 6.58 -23.52 -17.44
CA ALA A 445 7.22 -24.17 -16.30
C ALA A 445 6.33 -24.23 -15.05
N GLY A 446 5.48 -23.22 -14.80
CA GLY A 446 4.51 -23.23 -13.70
C GLY A 446 4.21 -21.89 -13.03
N LEU A 447 4.70 -20.76 -13.56
CA LEU A 447 4.30 -19.43 -13.07
C LEU A 447 2.83 -19.18 -13.42
N THR A 448 2.02 -18.73 -12.46
CA THR A 448 0.58 -18.52 -12.68
C THR A 448 0.17 -17.06 -12.72
N HIS A 449 0.85 -16.16 -12.00
CA HIS A 449 0.46 -14.76 -11.86
C HIS A 449 1.60 -13.79 -12.16
N LEU A 450 1.28 -12.74 -12.93
CA LEU A 450 2.10 -11.56 -13.10
C LEU A 450 1.49 -10.43 -12.26
N HIS A 451 2.22 -9.92 -11.28
CA HIS A 451 1.86 -8.73 -10.51
C HIS A 451 2.48 -7.52 -11.20
N LEU A 452 1.65 -6.62 -11.71
CA LEU A 452 2.12 -5.35 -12.25
C LEU A 452 2.10 -4.28 -11.16
N LEU A 453 3.24 -3.59 -10.99
CA LEU A 453 3.34 -2.31 -10.26
C LEU A 453 2.29 -1.30 -10.77
N PRO A 454 1.99 -0.23 -10.01
CA PRO A 454 0.90 0.71 -10.28
C PRO A 454 0.60 1.00 -11.77
N THR A 455 -0.62 0.64 -12.20
CA THR A 455 -1.13 0.89 -13.56
C THR A 455 -2.46 1.66 -13.59
N PHE A 456 -2.90 2.17 -12.45
CA PHE A 456 -3.90 3.24 -12.35
C PHE A 456 -3.23 4.60 -12.64
N ASP A 457 -4.02 5.65 -12.90
CA ASP A 457 -3.55 7.00 -13.23
C ASP A 457 -2.73 7.64 -12.08
N ILE A 458 -1.45 7.94 -12.36
CA ILE A 458 -0.48 8.48 -11.41
C ILE A 458 -0.18 9.96 -11.66
N ALA A 459 0.38 10.64 -10.67
CA ALA A 459 0.71 12.06 -10.77
C ALA A 459 2.15 12.36 -11.21
N THR A 460 3.06 11.37 -11.15
CA THR A 460 4.52 11.58 -11.20
C THR A 460 5.19 11.28 -12.54
N ILE A 461 4.44 10.88 -13.57
CA ILE A 461 4.93 10.88 -14.96
C ILE A 461 4.07 11.85 -15.77
N ASN A 462 4.72 12.79 -16.47
CA ASN A 462 4.04 13.65 -17.42
C ASN A 462 3.64 12.82 -18.65
N GLU A 463 2.34 12.69 -18.94
CA GLU A 463 1.84 11.90 -20.08
C GLU A 463 2.23 12.49 -21.45
N ASP A 464 2.72 13.73 -21.50
CA ASP A 464 3.23 14.33 -22.74
C ASP A 464 4.61 13.76 -23.12
N LYS A 465 4.59 12.67 -23.89
CA LYS A 465 5.78 11.99 -24.41
C LYS A 465 6.70 12.85 -25.28
N THR A 466 6.27 14.06 -25.67
CA THR A 466 7.12 15.03 -26.39
C THR A 466 7.93 15.93 -25.46
N THR A 467 7.66 15.86 -24.15
CA THR A 467 8.39 16.59 -23.10
C THR A 467 9.41 15.73 -22.35
N TRP A 468 9.41 14.41 -22.56
CA TRP A 468 10.33 13.48 -21.91
C TRP A 468 11.79 13.75 -22.28
N GLU A 469 12.63 13.92 -21.27
CA GLU A 469 14.08 13.88 -21.40
C GLU A 469 14.57 12.41 -21.33
N SER A 470 15.65 12.08 -22.05
CA SER A 470 16.13 10.70 -22.15
C SER A 470 17.64 10.65 -22.32
N LEU A 471 18.33 9.90 -21.47
CA LEU A 471 19.79 9.76 -21.50
C LEU A 471 20.23 8.73 -22.53
N ALA A 472 21.35 8.99 -23.20
CA ALA A 472 21.96 8.00 -24.06
C ALA A 472 22.68 6.93 -23.22
N PHE A 473 22.22 5.67 -23.28
CA PHE A 473 22.88 4.55 -22.60
C PHE A 473 24.38 4.42 -22.96
N SER A 474 24.79 4.87 -24.15
CA SER A 474 26.19 4.90 -24.58
C SER A 474 27.04 6.01 -23.94
N GLU A 475 26.41 7.03 -23.34
CA GLU A 475 27.08 8.07 -22.54
C GLU A 475 27.29 7.59 -21.11
N LEU A 476 26.24 7.05 -20.48
CA LEU A 476 26.29 6.42 -19.15
C LEU A 476 27.28 5.24 -19.10
N ALA A 477 27.29 4.38 -20.13
CA ALA A 477 28.26 3.29 -20.27
C ALA A 477 29.70 3.75 -20.57
N GLY A 478 29.96 5.06 -20.69
CA GLY A 478 31.30 5.62 -20.87
C GLY A 478 32.08 5.81 -19.56
N PHE A 479 31.41 5.71 -18.41
CA PHE A 479 31.98 5.94 -17.09
C PHE A 479 32.43 4.63 -16.38
N PRO A 480 33.30 4.71 -15.36
CA PRO A 480 33.65 3.57 -14.51
C PRO A 480 32.44 2.90 -13.82
N PRO A 481 32.48 1.59 -13.53
CA PRO A 481 31.38 0.89 -12.86
C PRO A 481 31.11 1.40 -11.44
N ASP A 482 32.09 2.08 -10.84
CA ASP A 482 32.08 2.60 -9.47
C ASP A 482 32.01 4.14 -9.41
N SER A 483 31.67 4.80 -10.52
CA SER A 483 31.54 6.27 -10.61
C SER A 483 30.17 6.80 -10.17
N ALA A 484 30.15 8.05 -9.71
CA ALA A 484 28.93 8.76 -9.32
C ALA A 484 28.35 9.59 -10.48
N GLU A 485 29.06 9.67 -11.61
CA GLU A 485 28.69 10.42 -12.79
C GLU A 485 27.41 9.89 -13.46
N GLN A 486 27.18 8.57 -13.47
CA GLN A 486 25.96 7.98 -14.03
C GLN A 486 24.71 8.43 -13.27
N GLN A 487 24.69 8.27 -11.95
CA GLN A 487 23.55 8.70 -11.14
C GLN A 487 23.37 10.22 -11.14
N ALA A 488 24.44 11.00 -11.28
CA ALA A 488 24.34 12.46 -11.39
C ALA A 488 23.69 12.93 -12.70
N LEU A 489 23.73 12.12 -13.76
CA LEU A 489 23.00 12.36 -14.99
C LEU A 489 21.54 11.88 -14.89
N VAL A 490 21.28 10.74 -14.24
CA VAL A 490 19.94 10.21 -13.99
C VAL A 490 19.13 11.13 -13.07
N GLU A 491 19.67 11.49 -11.91
CA GLU A 491 19.03 12.39 -10.93
C GLU A 491 18.79 13.81 -11.52
N ALA A 492 19.55 14.20 -12.54
CA ALA A 492 19.36 15.46 -13.26
C ALA A 492 18.19 15.46 -14.29
N VAL A 493 17.63 14.30 -14.64
CA VAL A 493 16.48 14.17 -15.56
C VAL A 493 15.26 13.49 -14.96
N ALA A 494 15.36 12.88 -13.78
CA ALA A 494 14.32 12.05 -13.17
C ALA A 494 12.90 12.69 -13.19
N GLU A 495 12.77 13.93 -12.72
CA GLU A 495 11.51 14.71 -12.71
C GLU A 495 10.95 15.06 -14.12
N ALA A 496 11.66 14.70 -15.18
CA ALA A 496 11.34 14.99 -16.58
C ALA A 496 11.53 13.78 -17.51
N ASP A 497 11.89 12.60 -17.01
CA ASP A 497 12.00 11.39 -17.83
C ASP A 497 10.62 10.73 -18.00
N ALA A 498 10.56 9.40 -18.04
CA ALA A 498 9.37 8.64 -18.30
C ALA A 498 9.24 7.43 -17.36
N PHE A 499 9.89 7.50 -16.19
CA PHE A 499 10.02 6.43 -15.21
C PHE A 499 9.57 6.90 -13.82
N ASN A 500 8.55 6.25 -13.28
CA ASN A 500 8.32 6.16 -11.85
C ASN A 500 7.74 4.76 -11.56
N TRP A 501 7.87 4.25 -10.34
CA TRP A 501 7.10 3.06 -9.91
C TRP A 501 5.59 3.32 -9.85
N GLY A 502 5.15 4.57 -9.64
CA GLY A 502 3.76 4.97 -9.69
C GLY A 502 2.99 4.88 -8.36
N TYR A 503 3.68 4.85 -7.23
CA TYR A 503 3.07 4.92 -5.89
C TYR A 503 2.61 6.36 -5.54
N ASP A 504 1.99 7.05 -6.50
CA ASP A 504 1.59 8.47 -6.43
C ASP A 504 0.17 8.68 -6.99
N PRO A 505 -0.89 8.19 -6.31
CA PRO A 505 -2.20 8.05 -6.95
C PRO A 505 -2.88 9.38 -7.27
N PHE A 506 -3.38 9.49 -8.50
CA PHE A 506 -4.20 10.62 -8.97
C PHE A 506 -5.65 10.19 -9.23
N HIS A 507 -5.89 9.13 -10.00
CA HIS A 507 -7.23 8.54 -10.20
C HIS A 507 -7.22 7.00 -10.16
N TYR A 508 -7.69 6.42 -9.06
CA TYR A 508 -7.62 4.97 -8.79
C TYR A 508 -8.31 4.04 -9.83
N THR A 509 -9.19 4.55 -10.70
CA THR A 509 -10.06 3.73 -11.57
C THR A 509 -9.94 4.06 -13.06
N VAL A 510 -8.80 4.64 -13.47
CA VAL A 510 -8.43 4.88 -14.86
C VAL A 510 -7.06 4.27 -15.11
N PRO A 511 -6.79 3.60 -16.25
CA PRO A 511 -5.45 3.21 -16.64
C PRO A 511 -4.49 4.41 -16.71
N GLU A 512 -3.23 4.21 -16.38
CA GLU A 512 -2.16 5.19 -16.58
C GLU A 512 -1.97 5.50 -18.09
N GLY A 513 -1.85 6.77 -18.46
CA GLY A 513 -1.76 7.18 -19.87
C GLY A 513 -0.34 7.26 -20.43
N SER A 514 0.69 7.45 -19.60
CA SER A 514 2.09 7.34 -20.03
C SER A 514 2.43 5.94 -20.55
N TYR A 515 1.75 4.90 -20.07
CA TYR A 515 1.86 3.53 -20.60
C TYR A 515 0.95 3.24 -21.82
N ALA A 516 0.17 4.21 -22.34
CA ALA A 516 -0.61 4.06 -23.57
C ALA A 516 0.13 4.65 -24.79
N THR A 517 -0.20 4.20 -26.02
CA THR A 517 0.36 4.82 -27.24
C THR A 517 -0.23 6.20 -27.52
N ASN A 518 -1.47 6.44 -27.08
CA ASN A 518 -2.07 7.77 -26.98
C ASN A 518 -2.70 7.93 -25.58
N PRO A 519 -2.20 8.87 -24.73
CA PRO A 519 -2.78 9.13 -23.42
C PRO A 519 -4.15 9.84 -23.48
N ASP A 520 -4.45 10.54 -24.57
CA ASP A 520 -5.60 11.45 -24.64
C ASP A 520 -6.91 10.70 -24.94
N GLY A 521 -7.69 10.45 -23.87
CA GLY A 521 -8.98 9.78 -23.92
C GLY A 521 -8.93 8.26 -23.90
N ALA A 522 -10.04 7.65 -24.28
CA ALA A 522 -10.36 6.23 -24.08
C ALA A 522 -9.42 5.18 -24.70
N GLN A 523 -8.41 5.55 -25.51
CA GLN A 523 -7.47 4.59 -26.13
C GLN A 523 -6.77 3.71 -25.08
N ARG A 524 -6.35 4.31 -23.94
CA ARG A 524 -5.70 3.60 -22.84
C ARG A 524 -6.52 2.44 -22.26
N ILE A 525 -7.86 2.47 -22.37
CA ILE A 525 -8.76 1.40 -21.92
C ILE A 525 -8.62 0.16 -22.81
N LEU A 526 -8.62 0.36 -24.13
CA LEU A 526 -8.50 -0.72 -25.10
C LEU A 526 -7.13 -1.40 -25.00
N GLU A 527 -6.06 -0.60 -24.88
CA GLU A 527 -4.69 -1.12 -24.79
C GLU A 527 -4.44 -1.88 -23.48
N TYR A 528 -4.97 -1.40 -22.35
CA TYR A 528 -4.94 -2.15 -21.09
C TYR A 528 -5.65 -3.51 -21.23
N ARG A 529 -6.86 -3.54 -21.80
CA ARG A 529 -7.60 -4.78 -22.05
C ARG A 529 -6.87 -5.72 -23.02
N GLN A 530 -6.15 -5.19 -24.00
CA GLN A 530 -5.27 -5.97 -24.89
C GLN A 530 -4.09 -6.60 -24.13
N MET A 531 -3.48 -5.88 -23.18
CA MET A 531 -2.47 -6.45 -22.28
C MET A 531 -3.02 -7.60 -21.44
N VAL A 532 -4.15 -7.41 -20.74
CA VAL A 532 -4.76 -8.48 -19.91
C VAL A 532 -5.09 -9.72 -20.76
N GLN A 533 -5.65 -9.50 -21.96
CA GLN A 533 -5.95 -10.57 -22.92
C GLN A 533 -4.67 -11.33 -23.34
N ALA A 534 -3.59 -10.62 -23.69
CA ALA A 534 -2.33 -11.24 -24.14
C ALA A 534 -1.61 -12.01 -23.02
N LEU A 535 -1.67 -11.52 -21.78
CA LEU A 535 -1.17 -12.21 -20.59
C LEU A 535 -1.96 -13.51 -20.33
N ASN A 536 -3.29 -13.44 -20.28
CA ASN A 536 -4.15 -14.61 -20.08
C ASN A 536 -3.99 -15.65 -21.20
N GLN A 537 -3.88 -15.22 -22.46
CA GLN A 537 -3.59 -16.11 -23.60
C GLN A 537 -2.18 -16.71 -23.56
N SER A 538 -1.25 -16.09 -22.84
CA SER A 538 0.10 -16.63 -22.59
C SER A 538 0.19 -17.49 -21.32
N GLY A 539 -0.95 -17.79 -20.67
CA GLY A 539 -1.03 -18.63 -19.47
C GLY A 539 -0.95 -17.90 -18.13
N LEU A 540 -0.81 -16.56 -18.13
CA LEU A 540 -0.62 -15.74 -16.92
C LEU A 540 -1.89 -14.99 -16.52
N ARG A 541 -2.21 -15.02 -15.23
CA ARG A 541 -3.20 -14.16 -14.59
C ARG A 541 -2.57 -12.81 -14.21
N LEU A 542 -3.36 -11.74 -14.26
CA LEU A 542 -2.89 -10.40 -13.90
C LEU A 542 -3.28 -10.04 -12.46
N VAL A 543 -2.29 -9.82 -11.59
CA VAL A 543 -2.46 -9.08 -10.34
C VAL A 543 -2.13 -7.60 -10.57
N MET A 544 -2.93 -6.71 -10.03
CA MET A 544 -2.71 -5.27 -10.05
C MET A 544 -2.28 -4.76 -8.68
N ASP A 545 -1.23 -3.94 -8.63
CA ASP A 545 -0.91 -3.14 -7.43
C ASP A 545 -1.93 -2.00 -7.25
N VAL A 546 -2.44 -1.85 -6.02
CA VAL A 546 -3.46 -0.85 -5.70
C VAL A 546 -3.11 -0.10 -4.40
N VAL A 547 -3.07 1.22 -4.53
CA VAL A 547 -2.45 2.13 -3.54
C VAL A 547 -3.54 3.00 -2.90
N TYR A 548 -4.53 2.38 -2.28
CA TYR A 548 -5.66 3.12 -1.69
C TYR A 548 -5.33 3.80 -0.36
N ASN A 549 -4.17 3.52 0.25
CA ASN A 549 -3.76 4.02 1.57
C ASN A 549 -3.40 5.51 1.60
N HIS A 550 -3.16 6.15 0.45
CA HIS A 550 -2.88 7.59 0.33
C HIS A 550 -3.31 8.15 -1.05
N THR A 551 -3.26 9.48 -1.21
CA THR A 551 -3.18 10.15 -2.51
C THR A 551 -1.83 10.87 -2.63
N ASN A 552 -1.39 11.19 -3.85
CA ASN A 552 -0.22 12.05 -4.07
C ASN A 552 -0.36 13.38 -3.30
N ALA A 553 -1.51 14.05 -3.44
CA ALA A 553 -1.76 15.34 -2.79
C ALA A 553 -3.18 15.48 -2.20
N ALA A 554 -3.27 16.38 -1.22
CA ALA A 554 -4.48 16.86 -0.57
C ALA A 554 -4.50 18.41 -0.55
N GLY A 555 -5.44 19.03 0.16
CA GLY A 555 -5.59 20.48 0.19
C GLY A 555 -5.98 21.04 -1.17
N GLN A 556 -5.51 22.26 -1.48
CA GLN A 556 -5.80 22.96 -2.74
C GLN A 556 -4.72 22.75 -3.83
N SER A 557 -3.88 21.71 -3.71
CA SER A 557 -2.92 21.32 -4.75
C SER A 557 -3.63 21.01 -6.08
N ASP A 558 -2.99 21.27 -7.22
CA ASP A 558 -3.54 20.88 -8.53
C ASP A 558 -3.52 19.35 -8.77
N PHE A 559 -2.77 18.59 -7.98
CA PHE A 559 -2.85 17.12 -7.93
C PHE A 559 -3.82 16.58 -6.85
N SER A 560 -4.57 17.46 -6.16
CA SER A 560 -5.59 17.07 -5.18
C SER A 560 -6.96 16.95 -5.85
N VAL A 561 -7.57 15.76 -5.82
CA VAL A 561 -8.93 15.54 -6.35
C VAL A 561 -9.94 15.51 -5.20
N LEU A 562 -9.79 14.54 -4.29
CA LEU A 562 -10.74 14.23 -3.22
C LEU A 562 -10.95 15.40 -2.25
N ASP A 563 -9.86 15.98 -1.75
CA ASP A 563 -9.90 17.06 -0.75
C ASP A 563 -10.37 18.40 -1.34
N ARG A 564 -10.33 18.59 -2.67
CA ARG A 564 -10.92 19.75 -3.34
C ARG A 564 -12.45 19.66 -3.47
N ILE A 565 -13.02 18.46 -3.34
CA ILE A 565 -14.47 18.18 -3.41
C ILE A 565 -15.09 18.13 -2.01
N VAL A 566 -14.47 17.39 -1.08
CA VAL A 566 -14.92 17.27 0.33
C VAL A 566 -13.70 17.45 1.27
N PRO A 567 -13.33 18.71 1.59
CA PRO A 567 -12.16 19.00 2.41
C PRO A 567 -12.22 18.34 3.79
N GLY A 568 -11.13 17.67 4.19
CA GLY A 568 -10.98 17.03 5.49
C GLY A 568 -11.82 15.77 5.69
N TYR A 569 -12.33 15.14 4.61
CA TYR A 569 -13.11 13.90 4.69
C TYR A 569 -12.30 12.66 4.26
N TYR A 570 -11.76 12.64 3.04
CA TYR A 570 -11.12 11.43 2.49
C TYR A 570 -9.75 11.13 3.09
N HIS A 571 -9.14 12.10 3.78
CA HIS A 571 -7.82 11.99 4.39
C HIS A 571 -7.90 11.77 5.90
N ARG A 572 -6.98 10.98 6.44
CA ARG A 572 -6.87 10.80 7.89
C ARG A 572 -6.21 12.03 8.50
N LEU A 573 -6.79 12.52 9.60
CA LEU A 573 -6.35 13.74 10.27
C LEU A 573 -5.76 13.43 11.65
N ASN A 574 -4.72 14.17 12.00
CA ASN A 574 -4.14 14.16 13.35
C ASN A 574 -5.00 14.96 14.34
N ALA A 575 -4.62 14.99 15.62
CA ALA A 575 -5.36 15.68 16.67
C ALA A 575 -5.54 17.19 16.45
N ALA A 576 -4.73 17.84 15.60
CA ALA A 576 -4.86 19.26 15.24
C ALA A 576 -5.66 19.49 13.95
N GLY A 577 -6.12 18.43 13.27
CA GLY A 577 -6.83 18.54 11.99
C GLY A 577 -5.92 18.69 10.76
N LYS A 578 -4.63 18.39 10.88
CA LYS A 578 -3.70 18.33 9.74
C LYS A 578 -3.66 16.90 9.18
N VAL A 579 -3.50 16.76 7.87
CA VAL A 579 -3.42 15.46 7.18
C VAL A 579 -2.22 14.66 7.67
N GLU A 580 -2.45 13.39 8.01
CA GLU A 580 -1.43 12.42 8.38
C GLU A 580 -0.61 12.03 7.13
N ARG A 581 0.68 11.75 7.31
CA ARG A 581 1.65 11.48 6.21
C ARG A 581 2.62 10.35 6.55
N SER A 582 2.14 9.30 7.22
CA SER A 582 3.00 8.20 7.66
C SER A 582 3.37 7.23 6.54
N THR A 583 2.57 7.15 5.48
CA THR A 583 2.82 6.25 4.34
C THR A 583 3.98 6.78 3.48
N CYS A 584 3.82 8.01 2.99
CA CYS A 584 4.77 8.85 2.28
C CYS A 584 4.10 10.19 1.94
N CYS A 585 2.89 10.09 1.38
CA CYS A 585 2.12 11.18 0.79
C CYS A 585 0.92 11.54 1.70
N ALA A 586 -0.29 11.75 1.17
CA ALA A 586 -1.45 12.18 1.97
C ALA A 586 -2.33 10.99 2.37
N ASN A 587 -2.16 10.45 3.59
CA ASN A 587 -2.89 9.27 4.08
C ASN A 587 -4.41 9.40 3.87
N THR A 588 -5.04 8.36 3.31
CA THR A 588 -6.51 8.26 3.26
C THR A 588 -7.07 7.76 4.59
N ALA A 589 -8.36 7.94 4.79
CA ALA A 589 -9.11 7.36 5.90
C ALA A 589 -10.18 6.40 5.36
N SER A 590 -9.81 5.15 5.08
CA SER A 590 -10.76 4.14 4.61
C SER A 590 -11.79 3.75 5.67
N GLU A 591 -11.56 4.06 6.95
CA GLU A 591 -12.56 3.96 8.02
C GLU A 591 -13.77 4.91 7.85
N HIS A 592 -13.72 5.85 6.89
CA HIS A 592 -14.86 6.68 6.49
C HIS A 592 -15.62 6.05 5.33
N ALA A 593 -16.95 5.97 5.45
CA ALA A 593 -17.81 5.10 4.62
C ALA A 593 -17.68 5.33 3.10
N MET A 594 -17.51 6.58 2.65
CA MET A 594 -17.39 6.91 1.23
C MET A 594 -15.97 6.72 0.68
N MET A 595 -14.95 6.63 1.53
CA MET A 595 -13.61 6.21 1.13
C MET A 595 -13.52 4.67 1.03
N GLN A 596 -14.11 3.94 1.98
CA GLN A 596 -14.32 2.48 1.86
C GLN A 596 -15.06 2.16 0.57
N LYS A 597 -16.16 2.87 0.27
CA LYS A 597 -16.92 2.70 -0.97
C LYS A 597 -16.10 3.01 -2.22
N LEU A 598 -15.32 4.10 -2.25
CA LEU A 598 -14.46 4.43 -3.39
C LEU A 598 -13.46 3.30 -3.69
N MET A 599 -12.86 2.73 -2.63
CA MET A 599 -11.96 1.59 -2.75
C MET A 599 -12.67 0.35 -3.32
N VAL A 600 -13.82 -0.03 -2.76
CA VAL A 600 -14.57 -1.22 -3.19
C VAL A 600 -15.13 -1.07 -4.61
N ASP A 601 -15.78 0.05 -4.94
CA ASP A 601 -16.29 0.34 -6.29
C ASP A 601 -15.15 0.33 -7.33
N SER A 602 -13.96 0.83 -6.97
CA SER A 602 -12.77 0.85 -7.82
C SER A 602 -12.25 -0.58 -8.09
N VAL A 603 -12.06 -1.39 -7.05
CA VAL A 603 -11.64 -2.80 -7.15
C VAL A 603 -12.62 -3.62 -7.99
N LEU A 604 -13.93 -3.44 -7.78
CA LEU A 604 -14.97 -4.08 -8.60
C LEU A 604 -14.87 -3.66 -10.08
N THR A 605 -14.59 -2.40 -10.38
CA THR A 605 -14.41 -1.91 -11.75
C THR A 605 -13.21 -2.58 -12.42
N TRP A 606 -12.08 -2.72 -11.73
CA TRP A 606 -10.90 -3.44 -12.24
C TRP A 606 -11.18 -4.93 -12.44
N ALA A 607 -11.87 -5.58 -11.51
CA ALA A 607 -12.24 -6.99 -11.61
C ALA A 607 -13.23 -7.27 -12.76
N GLU A 608 -14.29 -6.48 -12.91
CA GLU A 608 -15.34 -6.72 -13.92
C GLU A 608 -14.95 -6.17 -15.30
N ALA A 609 -14.66 -4.87 -15.38
CA ALA A 609 -14.49 -4.17 -16.66
C ALA A 609 -13.10 -4.38 -17.29
N TYR A 610 -12.06 -4.58 -16.47
CA TYR A 610 -10.68 -4.84 -16.93
C TYR A 610 -10.24 -6.29 -16.73
N LYS A 611 -11.09 -7.13 -16.12
CA LYS A 611 -10.81 -8.56 -15.87
C LYS A 611 -9.48 -8.77 -15.14
N VAL A 612 -9.17 -7.96 -14.13
CA VAL A 612 -8.02 -8.21 -13.24
C VAL A 612 -8.26 -9.49 -12.44
N ASP A 613 -7.22 -10.32 -12.29
CA ASP A 613 -7.26 -11.65 -11.64
C ASP A 613 -6.84 -11.62 -10.16
N GLY A 614 -6.32 -10.50 -9.66
CA GLY A 614 -6.05 -10.30 -8.23
C GLY A 614 -5.50 -8.92 -7.90
N PHE A 615 -5.37 -8.63 -6.60
CA PHE A 615 -4.98 -7.30 -6.11
C PHE A 615 -3.94 -7.39 -4.99
N ARG A 616 -2.84 -6.62 -5.14
CA ARG A 616 -1.84 -6.36 -4.09
C ARG A 616 -2.15 -5.00 -3.48
N PHE A 617 -2.53 -4.98 -2.20
CA PHE A 617 -2.79 -3.76 -1.46
C PHE A 617 -1.50 -3.21 -0.84
N ASP A 618 -1.05 -2.09 -1.36
CA ASP A 618 0.06 -1.30 -0.82
C ASP A 618 -0.27 -0.80 0.59
N LEU A 619 0.70 -0.93 1.50
CA LEU A 619 0.57 -0.57 2.92
C LEU A 619 -0.79 -0.95 3.53
N MET A 620 -1.27 -2.18 3.25
CA MET A 620 -2.60 -2.66 3.64
C MET A 620 -2.91 -2.48 5.14
N GLY A 621 -1.90 -2.50 6.02
CA GLY A 621 -2.02 -2.18 7.44
C GLY A 621 -2.54 -0.78 7.78
N HIS A 622 -2.68 0.13 6.81
CA HIS A 622 -3.35 1.44 6.94
C HIS A 622 -4.85 1.42 6.62
N HIS A 623 -5.38 0.29 6.16
CA HIS A 623 -6.81 0.02 6.02
C HIS A 623 -7.37 -0.72 7.23
N MET A 624 -8.69 -0.66 7.45
CA MET A 624 -9.34 -1.47 8.48
C MET A 624 -9.52 -2.91 7.96
N LYS A 625 -9.46 -3.89 8.86
CA LYS A 625 -9.78 -5.30 8.55
C LYS A 625 -11.17 -5.43 7.94
N GLU A 626 -12.12 -4.63 8.41
CA GLU A 626 -13.49 -4.62 7.88
C GLU A 626 -13.55 -4.11 6.43
N ASP A 627 -12.69 -3.17 6.04
CA ASP A 627 -12.59 -2.68 4.65
C ASP A 627 -12.10 -3.81 3.71
N MET A 628 -11.09 -4.57 4.15
CA MET A 628 -10.56 -5.69 3.38
C MET A 628 -11.54 -6.87 3.29
N LEU A 629 -12.31 -7.12 4.34
CA LEU A 629 -13.41 -8.09 4.31
C LEU A 629 -14.57 -7.62 3.42
N ALA A 630 -14.83 -6.31 3.33
CA ALA A 630 -15.79 -5.75 2.38
C ALA A 630 -15.33 -5.93 0.92
N VAL A 631 -14.04 -5.72 0.63
CA VAL A 631 -13.44 -6.02 -0.69
C VAL A 631 -13.62 -7.50 -1.05
N ARG A 632 -13.27 -8.43 -0.15
CA ARG A 632 -13.42 -9.88 -0.36
C ARG A 632 -14.88 -10.26 -0.65
N ALA A 633 -15.81 -9.82 0.20
CA ALA A 633 -17.24 -10.11 0.05
C ALA A 633 -17.86 -9.47 -1.21
N ALA A 634 -17.36 -8.31 -1.65
CA ALA A 634 -17.78 -7.68 -2.89
C ALA A 634 -17.28 -8.45 -4.12
N LEU A 635 -16.00 -8.87 -4.12
CA LEU A 635 -15.44 -9.72 -5.17
C LEU A 635 -16.18 -11.07 -5.25
N ASP A 636 -16.47 -11.72 -4.12
CA ASP A 636 -17.20 -13.00 -4.07
C ASP A 636 -18.63 -12.93 -4.63
N GLY A 637 -19.19 -11.71 -4.78
CA GLY A 637 -20.45 -11.48 -5.48
C GLY A 637 -20.37 -11.57 -7.01
N LEU A 638 -19.18 -11.48 -7.61
CA LEU A 638 -18.99 -11.48 -9.07
C LEU A 638 -19.01 -12.91 -9.65
N THR A 639 -19.83 -13.13 -10.69
CA THR A 639 -19.96 -14.45 -11.34
C THR A 639 -19.73 -14.41 -12.84
N LEU A 640 -19.25 -15.53 -13.41
CA LEU A 640 -19.06 -15.68 -14.85
C LEU A 640 -20.35 -15.49 -15.67
N ALA A 641 -21.52 -15.73 -15.06
CA ALA A 641 -22.81 -15.62 -15.73
C ALA A 641 -23.39 -14.20 -15.76
N GLU A 642 -23.04 -13.35 -14.78
CA GLU A 642 -23.60 -12.00 -14.63
C GLU A 642 -22.57 -10.89 -14.94
N ASN A 643 -21.30 -11.12 -14.62
CA ASN A 643 -20.19 -10.15 -14.72
C ASN A 643 -19.08 -10.61 -15.71
N GLY A 644 -19.14 -11.87 -16.16
CA GLY A 644 -18.11 -12.46 -17.03
C GLY A 644 -16.73 -12.63 -16.37
N VAL A 645 -16.68 -12.70 -15.03
CA VAL A 645 -15.48 -13.04 -14.23
C VAL A 645 -15.87 -13.88 -13.02
N GLN A 646 -15.02 -14.81 -12.58
CA GLN A 646 -15.27 -15.61 -11.37
C GLN A 646 -14.60 -14.94 -10.16
N GLY A 647 -15.37 -14.16 -9.40
CA GLY A 647 -14.84 -13.34 -8.31
C GLY A 647 -14.19 -14.12 -7.16
N THR A 648 -14.70 -15.32 -6.87
CA THR A 648 -14.09 -16.24 -5.90
C THR A 648 -12.71 -16.78 -6.34
N ALA A 649 -12.33 -16.58 -7.60
CA ALA A 649 -11.01 -16.90 -8.15
C ALA A 649 -10.18 -15.63 -8.44
N VAL A 650 -10.59 -14.47 -7.88
CA VAL A 650 -9.81 -13.24 -7.82
C VAL A 650 -9.13 -13.18 -6.46
N TYR A 651 -7.80 -13.25 -6.44
CA TYR A 651 -7.03 -13.32 -5.19
C TYR A 651 -6.69 -11.93 -4.63
N VAL A 652 -6.54 -11.81 -3.30
CA VAL A 652 -6.23 -10.54 -2.62
C VAL A 652 -5.15 -10.76 -1.58
N TYR A 653 -4.13 -9.91 -1.59
CA TYR A 653 -3.07 -9.87 -0.57
C TYR A 653 -2.56 -8.44 -0.38
N GLY A 654 -1.70 -8.21 0.60
CA GLY A 654 -1.09 -6.90 0.79
C GLY A 654 -0.08 -6.80 1.92
N GLU A 655 0.30 -5.56 2.22
CA GLU A 655 1.32 -5.24 3.21
C GLU A 655 0.74 -5.00 4.61
N GLY A 656 0.59 -6.09 5.37
CA GLY A 656 0.06 -6.05 6.75
C GLY A 656 1.01 -5.47 7.81
N TRP A 657 1.83 -4.45 7.47
CA TRP A 657 2.75 -3.78 8.39
C TRP A 657 1.98 -2.94 9.44
N ASP A 658 2.47 -2.86 10.69
CA ASP A 658 1.80 -2.10 11.77
C ASP A 658 2.66 -0.90 12.21
N PHE A 659 2.37 0.29 11.67
CA PHE A 659 3.11 1.53 11.96
C PHE A 659 2.24 2.79 11.74
N GLY A 660 2.78 3.97 12.04
CA GLY A 660 2.08 5.24 11.88
C GLY A 660 0.92 5.44 12.88
N GLU A 661 -0.06 6.25 12.50
CA GLU A 661 -1.20 6.66 13.33
C GLU A 661 -2.25 5.56 13.55
N VAL A 662 -2.20 4.48 12.75
CA VAL A 662 -3.08 3.31 12.86
C VAL A 662 -2.56 2.24 13.83
N ALA A 663 -1.26 2.30 14.15
CA ALA A 663 -0.51 1.25 14.83
C ALA A 663 -1.18 0.72 16.12
N ALA A 664 -1.02 -0.57 16.38
CA ALA A 664 -1.64 -1.28 17.50
C ALA A 664 -3.17 -1.09 17.59
N ASN A 665 -3.85 -0.97 16.44
CA ASN A 665 -5.29 -0.74 16.30
C ASN A 665 -5.78 0.62 16.84
N ALA A 666 -4.95 1.67 16.78
CA ALA A 666 -5.26 2.97 17.41
C ALA A 666 -6.48 3.69 16.80
N ARG A 667 -6.74 3.51 15.49
CA ARG A 667 -7.89 4.11 14.79
C ARG A 667 -9.09 3.17 14.66
N GLY A 668 -8.85 1.86 14.71
CA GLY A 668 -9.78 0.75 14.50
C GLY A 668 -8.96 -0.53 14.33
N ILE A 669 -9.59 -1.70 14.14
CA ILE A 669 -8.83 -2.95 13.88
C ILE A 669 -8.26 -2.88 12.47
N ASN A 670 -6.97 -2.60 12.34
CA ASN A 670 -6.29 -2.40 11.06
C ASN A 670 -5.83 -3.73 10.43
N ALA A 671 -5.64 -3.79 9.10
CA ALA A 671 -5.41 -5.02 8.34
C ALA A 671 -3.95 -5.53 8.41
N THR A 672 -3.43 -5.69 9.63
CA THR A 672 -2.08 -6.21 9.91
C THR A 672 -1.97 -7.72 9.71
N GLN A 673 -0.75 -8.25 9.53
CA GLN A 673 -0.46 -9.69 9.46
C GLN A 673 -1.19 -10.53 10.53
N PHE A 674 -1.14 -10.09 11.79
CA PHE A 674 -1.80 -10.78 12.91
C PHE A 674 -3.32 -10.66 12.88
N ASN A 675 -3.85 -9.56 12.36
CA ASN A 675 -5.29 -9.35 12.24
C ASN A 675 -5.87 -10.08 11.02
N MET A 676 -5.11 -10.28 9.95
CA MET A 676 -5.58 -10.90 8.70
C MET A 676 -5.46 -12.43 8.67
N GLY A 677 -4.74 -13.06 9.61
CA GLY A 677 -4.73 -14.51 9.74
C GLY A 677 -6.14 -15.12 9.83
N GLY A 678 -6.43 -16.14 9.01
CA GLY A 678 -7.71 -16.82 8.89
C GLY A 678 -8.79 -16.01 8.17
N THR A 679 -8.40 -15.11 7.26
CA THR A 679 -9.34 -14.33 6.42
C THR A 679 -9.35 -14.74 4.96
N GLY A 680 -8.35 -15.49 4.48
CA GLY A 680 -8.18 -15.77 3.05
C GLY A 680 -7.65 -14.57 2.27
N ILE A 681 -6.95 -13.65 2.95
CA ILE A 681 -6.30 -12.48 2.35
C ILE A 681 -4.83 -12.50 2.77
N GLY A 682 -3.93 -12.62 1.79
CA GLY A 682 -2.51 -12.83 2.04
C GLY A 682 -1.81 -11.61 2.64
N THR A 683 -0.73 -11.86 3.38
CA THR A 683 0.21 -10.83 3.80
C THR A 683 1.66 -11.22 3.51
N PHE A 684 2.49 -10.23 3.16
CA PHE A 684 3.93 -10.44 2.95
C PHE A 684 4.64 -10.97 4.20
N ASN A 685 5.50 -11.97 4.02
CA ASN A 685 6.28 -12.59 5.09
C ASN A 685 7.72 -12.05 5.13
N ASP A 686 7.90 -10.96 5.86
CA ASP A 686 9.18 -10.37 6.26
C ASP A 686 10.09 -11.32 7.06
N ARG A 687 9.53 -12.30 7.80
CA ARG A 687 10.33 -13.22 8.61
C ARG A 687 11.19 -14.16 7.76
N ILE A 688 10.60 -14.78 6.74
CA ILE A 688 11.39 -15.62 5.81
C ILE A 688 12.34 -14.76 4.96
N ARG A 689 11.90 -13.55 4.53
CA ARG A 689 12.73 -12.59 3.79
C ARG A 689 14.02 -12.27 4.54
N ASP A 690 13.92 -11.82 5.78
CA ASP A 690 15.08 -11.39 6.57
C ASP A 690 15.94 -12.56 7.04
N ALA A 691 15.36 -13.74 7.23
CA ALA A 691 16.12 -14.94 7.55
C ALA A 691 16.91 -15.49 6.34
N ILE A 692 16.35 -15.41 5.14
CA ILE A 692 17.02 -15.71 3.88
C ILE A 692 18.13 -14.67 3.62
N ARG A 693 17.78 -13.37 3.57
CA ARG A 693 18.70 -12.26 3.22
C ARG A 693 19.78 -12.04 4.29
N GLY A 694 19.40 -11.99 5.57
CA GLY A 694 20.21 -11.45 6.66
C GLY A 694 20.07 -9.92 6.80
N GLY A 695 20.24 -9.41 8.01
CA GLY A 695 19.98 -7.99 8.32
C GLY A 695 18.48 -7.67 8.30
N ASN A 696 18.13 -6.45 7.89
CA ASN A 696 16.77 -5.98 7.62
C ASN A 696 16.82 -4.74 6.68
N PRO A 697 15.71 -4.26 6.12
CA PRO A 697 15.68 -3.07 5.25
C PRO A 697 16.32 -1.77 5.79
N PHE A 698 16.33 -1.58 7.11
CA PHE A 698 16.67 -0.30 7.75
C PHE A 698 18.14 -0.20 8.21
N GLY A 699 18.98 -1.17 7.85
CA GLY A 699 20.41 -1.17 8.18
C GLY A 699 21.01 -2.57 8.29
N ASP A 700 22.17 -2.66 8.94
CA ASP A 700 22.87 -3.94 9.09
C ASP A 700 23.17 -4.63 7.73
N TYR A 701 23.43 -3.83 6.69
CA TYR A 701 23.57 -4.25 5.29
C TYR A 701 24.56 -5.42 5.08
N GLN A 702 25.64 -5.49 5.86
CA GLN A 702 26.62 -6.58 5.78
C GLN A 702 26.32 -7.80 6.67
N LYS A 703 25.27 -7.78 7.51
CA LYS A 703 24.90 -8.95 8.31
C LYS A 703 24.38 -10.07 7.42
N GLN A 704 24.96 -11.26 7.56
CA GLN A 704 24.62 -12.45 6.79
C GLN A 704 23.32 -13.09 7.29
N GLY A 705 22.67 -13.81 6.37
CA GLY A 705 21.51 -14.66 6.61
C GLY A 705 21.83 -16.12 6.29
N PHE A 706 20.78 -16.92 6.13
CA PHE A 706 20.93 -18.36 5.88
C PHE A 706 21.62 -18.68 4.55
N ILE A 707 21.41 -17.89 3.49
CA ILE A 707 21.90 -18.24 2.13
C ILE A 707 23.35 -17.82 1.85
N ASN A 708 23.87 -16.82 2.57
CA ASN A 708 25.06 -16.07 2.18
C ASN A 708 26.21 -16.09 3.20
N GLY A 709 26.19 -17.04 4.14
CA GLY A 709 27.40 -17.47 4.85
C GLY A 709 27.47 -17.26 6.36
N LEU A 710 26.37 -16.86 7.03
CA LEU A 710 26.39 -16.69 8.49
C LEU A 710 26.93 -17.96 9.18
N TYR A 711 27.91 -17.83 10.07
CA TYR A 711 28.66 -18.92 10.73
C TYR A 711 29.50 -19.83 9.82
N TYR A 712 28.94 -20.39 8.73
CA TYR A 712 29.62 -21.42 7.93
C TYR A 712 30.56 -20.88 6.84
N ASP A 713 30.39 -19.63 6.44
CA ASP A 713 31.19 -18.92 5.42
C ASP A 713 31.26 -17.42 5.77
N PRO A 714 31.82 -17.03 6.94
CA PRO A 714 31.62 -15.68 7.48
C PRO A 714 32.34 -14.60 6.68
N ASN A 715 31.68 -13.46 6.50
CA ASN A 715 32.26 -12.29 5.85
C ASN A 715 33.14 -11.45 6.80
N GLU A 716 33.68 -10.37 6.25
CA GLU A 716 34.65 -9.49 6.89
C GLU A 716 34.04 -8.53 7.95
N SER A 717 32.72 -8.55 8.15
CA SER A 717 32.03 -7.71 9.15
C SER A 717 31.95 -8.38 10.53
N ASP A 718 32.01 -7.58 11.61
CA ASP A 718 31.86 -8.13 12.97
C ASP A 718 30.39 -8.53 13.22
N GLN A 719 30.19 -9.83 13.41
CA GLN A 719 28.91 -10.47 13.68
C GLN A 719 28.92 -11.21 15.04
N GLY A 720 29.88 -10.86 15.92
CA GLY A 720 30.11 -11.51 17.19
C GLY A 720 30.93 -12.81 17.05
N SER A 721 31.11 -13.50 18.17
CA SER A 721 31.85 -14.77 18.22
C SER A 721 31.15 -15.88 17.43
N GLU A 722 31.92 -16.89 17.02
CA GLU A 722 31.45 -18.11 16.34
C GLU A 722 30.19 -18.73 16.97
N ALA A 723 30.13 -18.80 18.31
CA ALA A 723 28.98 -19.32 19.03
C ALA A 723 27.73 -18.41 18.95
N GLN A 724 27.90 -17.09 18.80
CA GLN A 724 26.79 -16.15 18.59
C GLN A 724 26.30 -16.19 17.14
N GLN A 725 27.23 -16.31 16.17
CA GLN A 725 26.88 -16.49 14.76
C GLN A 725 26.12 -17.82 14.55
N LEU A 726 26.57 -18.91 15.18
CA LEU A 726 25.87 -20.19 15.17
C LEU A 726 24.47 -20.06 15.76
N ALA A 727 24.34 -19.49 16.96
CA ALA A 727 23.04 -19.30 17.61
C ALA A 727 22.07 -18.48 16.72
N ARG A 728 22.55 -17.40 16.08
CA ARG A 728 21.75 -16.60 15.15
C ARG A 728 21.41 -17.37 13.86
N LEU A 729 22.33 -18.18 13.32
CA LEU A 729 22.04 -19.03 12.16
C LEU A 729 20.93 -20.03 12.50
N LEU A 730 20.98 -20.69 13.66
CA LEU A 730 19.95 -21.65 14.04
C LEU A 730 18.59 -20.96 14.27
N GLU A 731 18.57 -19.76 14.87
CA GLU A 731 17.38 -18.91 15.00
C GLU A 731 16.77 -18.55 13.63
N LEU A 732 17.58 -18.06 12.68
CA LEU A 732 17.12 -17.78 11.31
C LEU A 732 16.66 -19.04 10.59
N THR A 733 17.27 -20.19 10.86
CA THR A 733 16.84 -21.47 10.30
C THR A 733 15.45 -21.86 10.84
N ASP A 734 15.12 -21.54 12.09
CA ASP A 734 13.76 -21.70 12.64
C ASP A 734 12.76 -20.72 12.01
N HIS A 735 13.12 -19.46 11.73
CA HIS A 735 12.27 -18.54 10.95
C HIS A 735 11.95 -19.10 9.56
N ILE A 736 12.94 -19.69 8.88
CA ILE A 736 12.75 -20.32 7.56
C ILE A 736 11.89 -21.58 7.66
N ARG A 737 12.06 -22.42 8.69
CA ARG A 737 11.16 -23.58 8.94
C ARG A 737 9.69 -23.15 9.07
N VAL A 738 9.43 -22.07 9.80
CA VAL A 738 8.07 -21.52 9.96
C VAL A 738 7.53 -21.00 8.62
N GLY A 739 8.32 -20.23 7.85
CA GLY A 739 7.90 -19.75 6.53
C GLY A 739 7.66 -20.88 5.52
N LEU A 740 8.53 -21.89 5.47
CA LEU A 740 8.38 -23.10 4.64
C LEU A 740 7.12 -23.90 5.00
N ALA A 741 6.64 -23.82 6.24
CA ALA A 741 5.38 -24.39 6.70
C ALA A 741 4.20 -23.39 6.63
N GLY A 742 4.19 -22.51 5.62
CA GLY A 742 3.08 -21.57 5.35
C GLY A 742 2.96 -20.43 6.37
N ASN A 743 4.02 -20.16 7.13
CA ASN A 743 4.05 -19.22 8.27
C ASN A 743 2.97 -19.47 9.34
N LEU A 744 2.49 -20.72 9.43
CA LEU A 744 1.40 -21.11 10.31
C LEU A 744 1.79 -20.95 11.79
N ALA A 745 0.91 -20.30 12.54
CA ALA A 745 1.15 -19.95 13.94
C ALA A 745 1.17 -21.18 14.88
N ASP A 746 0.44 -22.24 14.54
CA ASP A 746 0.30 -23.44 15.38
C ASP A 746 1.01 -24.69 14.83
N PHE A 747 1.67 -24.60 13.67
CA PHE A 747 2.56 -25.67 13.16
C PHE A 747 3.73 -25.90 14.12
N SER A 748 4.03 -27.17 14.45
CA SER A 748 4.97 -27.56 15.50
C SER A 748 6.17 -28.36 15.01
N PHE A 749 7.37 -28.03 15.50
CA PHE A 749 8.63 -28.71 15.17
C PHE A 749 9.64 -28.63 16.33
N ILE A 750 10.78 -29.31 16.21
CA ILE A 750 11.88 -29.19 17.19
C ILE A 750 12.74 -27.97 16.85
N GLY A 751 12.69 -26.95 17.71
CA GLY A 751 13.44 -25.70 17.54
C GLY A 751 14.94 -25.85 17.81
N ALA A 752 15.68 -24.77 17.56
CA ALA A 752 17.12 -24.67 17.78
C ALA A 752 17.58 -24.97 19.23
N ASP A 753 16.71 -24.79 20.22
CA ASP A 753 16.98 -25.10 21.62
C ASP A 753 16.73 -26.59 21.98
N GLY A 754 16.16 -27.37 21.06
CA GLY A 754 15.82 -28.78 21.24
C GLY A 754 14.46 -29.04 21.87
N ASN A 755 13.65 -28.00 22.14
CA ASN A 755 12.27 -28.16 22.58
C ASN A 755 11.31 -28.28 21.39
N MET A 756 10.14 -28.89 21.63
CA MET A 756 9.01 -28.75 20.71
C MET A 756 8.48 -27.31 20.80
N THR A 757 8.48 -26.61 19.68
CA THR A 757 8.04 -25.21 19.53
C THR A 757 6.96 -25.11 18.44
N THR A 758 6.10 -24.10 18.50
CA THR A 758 5.20 -23.74 17.37
C THR A 758 5.68 -22.49 16.64
N GLY A 759 5.15 -22.24 15.44
CA GLY A 759 5.46 -21.02 14.68
C GLY A 759 5.24 -19.71 15.46
N ARG A 760 4.19 -19.65 16.30
CA ARG A 760 3.91 -18.52 17.20
C ARG A 760 4.89 -18.42 18.38
N GLN A 761 5.56 -19.52 18.76
CA GLN A 761 6.53 -19.53 19.86
C GLN A 761 7.94 -19.12 19.41
N VAL A 762 8.26 -19.27 18.11
CA VAL A 762 9.44 -18.65 17.50
C VAL A 762 9.25 -17.14 17.47
N LEU A 763 10.24 -16.37 17.94
CA LEU A 763 10.17 -14.91 18.00
C LEU A 763 10.95 -14.27 16.85
N TYR A 764 10.38 -13.23 16.25
CA TYR A 764 11.02 -12.34 15.27
C TYR A 764 10.93 -10.90 15.81
N ASN A 765 12.06 -10.27 16.10
CA ASN A 765 12.15 -8.89 16.63
C ASN A 765 11.26 -8.61 17.88
N GLY A 766 10.98 -9.65 18.68
CA GLY A 766 10.10 -9.58 19.86
C GLY A 766 8.60 -9.81 19.58
N GLN A 767 8.20 -9.86 18.30
CA GLN A 767 6.90 -10.37 17.87
C GLN A 767 6.95 -11.89 17.66
N PHE A 768 5.79 -12.52 17.38
CA PHE A 768 5.74 -13.91 16.92
C PHE A 768 6.10 -14.02 15.43
N ALA A 769 6.82 -15.08 15.06
CA ALA A 769 7.18 -15.32 13.66
C ALA A 769 5.97 -15.83 12.85
N GLY A 770 5.42 -16.98 13.25
CA GLY A 770 4.21 -17.55 12.65
C GLY A 770 2.95 -16.81 13.11
N TYR A 771 2.19 -16.29 12.15
CA TYR A 771 0.94 -15.55 12.38
C TYR A 771 -0.25 -16.10 11.60
N ALA A 772 -0.01 -16.84 10.51
CA ALA A 772 -1.06 -17.36 9.64
C ALA A 772 -1.88 -18.45 10.34
N LEU A 773 -3.15 -18.55 9.94
CA LEU A 773 -4.04 -19.65 10.35
C LEU A 773 -4.33 -20.60 9.17
N ASP A 774 -4.08 -20.15 7.94
CA ASP A 774 -4.23 -20.88 6.70
C ASP A 774 -3.04 -20.56 5.74
N PRO A 775 -2.54 -21.51 4.92
CA PRO A 775 -1.42 -21.25 4.00
C PRO A 775 -1.64 -20.05 3.06
N GLN A 776 -2.87 -19.76 2.63
CA GLN A 776 -3.13 -18.61 1.74
C GLN A 776 -3.00 -17.24 2.44
N ASP A 777 -2.93 -17.19 3.78
CA ASP A 777 -2.66 -15.94 4.52
C ASP A 777 -1.22 -15.43 4.30
N THR A 778 -0.33 -16.23 3.67
CA THR A 778 1.12 -16.01 3.62
C THR A 778 1.66 -15.85 2.19
N ILE A 779 2.27 -14.69 1.92
CA ILE A 779 3.08 -14.43 0.72
C ILE A 779 4.57 -14.51 1.09
N ASN A 780 5.23 -15.62 0.73
CA ASN A 780 6.65 -15.86 1.02
C ASN A 780 7.53 -15.20 -0.07
N TYR A 781 8.56 -14.44 0.33
CA TYR A 781 9.45 -13.73 -0.60
C TYR A 781 10.87 -13.51 -0.07
N ALA A 782 11.81 -13.15 -0.96
CA ALA A 782 13.20 -12.80 -0.64
C ALA A 782 13.67 -11.46 -1.25
N SER A 783 12.91 -10.91 -2.18
CA SER A 783 13.03 -9.55 -2.73
C SER A 783 11.75 -9.17 -3.46
N ALA A 784 11.35 -7.91 -3.34
CA ALA A 784 10.35 -7.24 -4.16
C ALA A 784 11.04 -6.10 -4.94
N HIS A 785 10.26 -5.18 -5.51
CA HIS A 785 10.73 -3.98 -6.18
C HIS A 785 11.47 -3.03 -5.21
N ASP A 786 11.08 -3.01 -3.94
CA ASP A 786 11.65 -2.21 -2.85
C ASP A 786 12.85 -2.88 -2.18
N ASN A 787 13.73 -2.05 -1.60
CA ASN A 787 15.04 -2.44 -1.07
C ASN A 787 15.96 -3.00 -2.18
N GLU A 788 17.11 -3.56 -1.80
CA GLU A 788 18.06 -4.05 -2.80
C GLU A 788 17.52 -5.33 -3.47
N ALA A 789 17.74 -5.46 -4.77
CA ALA A 789 17.51 -6.71 -5.49
C ALA A 789 18.29 -7.86 -4.82
N LEU A 790 17.79 -9.11 -4.91
CA LEU A 790 18.40 -10.23 -4.20
C LEU A 790 19.89 -10.45 -4.56
N PHE A 791 20.28 -10.13 -5.80
CA PHE A 791 21.69 -10.17 -6.22
C PHE A 791 22.55 -9.18 -5.43
N ASP A 792 22.11 -7.93 -5.31
CA ASP A 792 22.82 -6.83 -4.65
C ASP A 792 22.88 -7.02 -3.13
N ALA A 793 21.77 -7.49 -2.55
CA ALA A 793 21.70 -7.89 -1.15
C ALA A 793 22.71 -9.01 -0.82
N ILE A 794 22.92 -9.95 -1.76
CA ILE A 794 23.99 -10.96 -1.66
C ILE A 794 25.37 -10.31 -1.85
N GLN A 795 25.53 -9.32 -2.72
CA GLN A 795 26.83 -8.68 -2.95
C GLN A 795 27.40 -8.03 -1.69
N TYR A 796 26.57 -7.36 -0.87
CA TYR A 796 26.95 -6.79 0.43
C TYR A 796 27.39 -7.83 1.48
N LYS A 797 26.83 -9.04 1.41
CA LYS A 797 26.82 -10.01 2.53
C LYS A 797 27.72 -11.22 2.30
N ALA A 798 27.90 -11.67 1.06
CA ALA A 798 28.81 -12.75 0.75
C ALA A 798 30.28 -12.33 0.99
N PRO A 799 31.16 -13.21 1.54
CA PRO A 799 32.57 -12.90 1.78
C PRO A 799 33.29 -12.41 0.52
N LEU A 800 34.28 -11.53 0.64
CA LEU A 800 34.99 -10.96 -0.52
C LEU A 800 35.76 -12.02 -1.34
N THR A 801 35.96 -13.21 -0.78
CA THR A 801 36.54 -14.38 -1.48
C THR A 801 35.53 -15.19 -2.30
N ALA A 802 34.22 -15.06 -2.06
CA ALA A 802 33.19 -15.83 -2.76
C ALA A 802 33.03 -15.37 -4.21
N THR A 803 33.06 -16.32 -5.15
CA THR A 803 33.01 -16.05 -6.59
C THR A 803 31.60 -15.64 -7.08
N ALA A 804 31.52 -15.02 -8.26
CA ALA A 804 30.24 -14.71 -8.92
C ALA A 804 29.33 -15.95 -9.08
N VAL A 805 29.91 -17.12 -9.39
CA VAL A 805 29.18 -18.40 -9.48
C VAL A 805 28.59 -18.79 -8.12
N GLU A 806 29.38 -18.73 -7.04
CA GLU A 806 28.88 -19.03 -5.69
C GLU A 806 27.78 -18.07 -5.24
N ARG A 807 27.95 -16.77 -5.52
CA ARG A 807 26.95 -15.73 -5.22
C ARG A 807 25.64 -15.97 -5.98
N ALA A 808 25.70 -16.38 -7.25
CA ALA A 808 24.54 -16.84 -8.00
C ALA A 808 23.90 -18.11 -7.39
N ARG A 809 24.69 -19.05 -6.83
CA ARG A 809 24.14 -20.20 -6.10
C ARG A 809 23.51 -19.83 -4.76
N MET A 810 23.98 -18.78 -4.07
CA MET A 810 23.29 -18.20 -2.91
C MET A 810 21.90 -17.66 -3.32
N GLN A 811 21.80 -16.98 -4.47
CA GLN A 811 20.53 -16.48 -5.00
C GLN A 811 19.56 -17.62 -5.35
N GLN A 812 20.05 -18.64 -6.03
CA GLN A 812 19.28 -19.86 -6.35
C GLN A 812 18.79 -20.58 -5.09
N MET A 813 19.57 -20.61 -4.01
CA MET A 813 19.13 -21.12 -2.70
C MET A 813 17.97 -20.29 -2.12
N GLY A 814 18.05 -18.96 -2.20
CA GLY A 814 16.94 -18.07 -1.81
C GLY A 814 15.67 -18.31 -2.63
N LEU A 815 15.79 -18.43 -3.95
CA LEU A 815 14.67 -18.76 -4.85
C LEU A 815 14.06 -20.14 -4.54
N SER A 816 14.90 -21.15 -4.27
CA SER A 816 14.48 -22.50 -3.89
C SER A 816 13.64 -22.50 -2.61
N LEU A 817 14.09 -21.80 -1.57
CA LEU A 817 13.40 -21.72 -0.27
C LEU A 817 12.04 -21.04 -0.38
N VAL A 818 11.92 -20.01 -1.22
CA VAL A 818 10.64 -19.34 -1.47
C VAL A 818 9.71 -20.22 -2.33
N MET A 819 10.21 -20.88 -3.38
CA MET A 819 9.38 -21.66 -4.30
C MET A 819 8.80 -22.94 -3.70
N LEU A 820 9.61 -23.67 -2.91
CA LEU A 820 9.27 -25.00 -2.40
C LEU A 820 8.67 -24.97 -0.97
N GLY A 821 8.41 -23.79 -0.43
CA GLY A 821 7.63 -23.60 0.80
C GLY A 821 6.12 -23.65 0.56
N GLN A 822 5.36 -24.03 1.58
CA GLN A 822 3.90 -23.89 1.61
C GLN A 822 3.49 -22.40 1.69
N GLY A 823 2.21 -22.11 1.44
CA GLY A 823 1.76 -20.74 1.16
C GLY A 823 2.20 -20.29 -0.24
N ILE A 824 2.11 -19.00 -0.53
CA ILE A 824 2.21 -18.46 -1.90
C ILE A 824 3.61 -17.84 -2.16
N PRO A 825 4.39 -18.35 -3.14
CA PRO A 825 5.71 -17.81 -3.48
C PRO A 825 5.61 -16.53 -4.33
N PHE A 826 6.51 -15.60 -4.05
CA PHE A 826 6.59 -14.29 -4.71
C PHE A 826 8.02 -13.92 -5.11
N PHE A 827 8.19 -13.39 -6.32
CA PHE A 827 9.48 -13.07 -6.91
C PHE A 827 9.47 -11.73 -7.66
N HIS A 828 10.35 -10.81 -7.26
CA HIS A 828 10.69 -9.62 -8.05
C HIS A 828 11.24 -9.99 -9.44
N ALA A 829 10.78 -9.32 -10.50
CA ALA A 829 11.16 -9.64 -11.87
C ALA A 829 12.66 -9.50 -12.13
N GLY A 830 13.23 -10.50 -12.81
CA GLY A 830 14.65 -10.65 -13.04
C GLY A 830 15.43 -11.26 -11.86
N SER A 831 14.77 -11.67 -10.77
CA SER A 831 15.44 -12.43 -9.69
C SER A 831 15.97 -13.79 -10.17
N ASP A 832 15.37 -14.37 -11.22
CA ASP A 832 15.85 -15.53 -11.96
C ASP A 832 16.96 -15.19 -12.97
N LEU A 833 17.09 -13.92 -13.36
CA LEU A 833 18.12 -13.36 -14.24
C LEU A 833 19.29 -12.71 -13.49
N LEU A 834 19.41 -12.94 -12.17
CA LEU A 834 20.43 -12.32 -11.30
C LEU A 834 20.39 -10.78 -11.27
N ARG A 835 19.22 -10.16 -11.53
CA ARG A 835 19.06 -8.70 -11.71
C ARG A 835 19.70 -7.87 -10.60
N SER A 836 20.51 -6.91 -11.02
CA SER A 836 21.10 -5.82 -10.24
C SER A 836 20.29 -4.53 -10.39
N LYS A 837 20.35 -3.67 -9.39
CA LYS A 837 20.06 -2.23 -9.45
C LYS A 837 21.29 -1.41 -8.97
N ASP A 838 22.47 -2.02 -8.97
CA ASP A 838 23.74 -1.55 -8.41
C ASP A 838 23.61 -1.06 -6.96
N PHE A 839 22.94 -1.86 -6.13
CA PHE A 839 22.61 -1.57 -4.73
C PHE A 839 21.64 -0.39 -4.52
N ASP A 840 20.94 0.09 -5.54
CA ASP A 840 19.87 1.05 -5.31
C ASP A 840 18.73 0.40 -4.50
N ARG A 841 18.59 0.82 -3.24
CA ARG A 841 17.59 0.30 -2.30
C ARG A 841 16.19 0.88 -2.52
N ASP A 842 16.04 1.90 -3.36
CA ASP A 842 14.85 2.76 -3.40
C ASP A 842 14.76 3.42 -4.78
N SER A 843 14.73 2.57 -5.81
CA SER A 843 14.95 2.95 -7.21
C SER A 843 13.71 3.52 -7.93
N TYR A 844 12.74 4.04 -7.16
CA TYR A 844 11.43 4.49 -7.63
C TYR A 844 11.49 5.57 -8.71
N ASN A 845 12.52 6.42 -8.64
CA ASN A 845 12.76 7.56 -9.53
C ASN A 845 14.20 7.51 -10.10
N SER A 846 14.76 6.29 -10.25
CA SER A 846 16.15 6.06 -10.71
C SER A 846 16.24 5.70 -12.21
N GLY A 847 15.20 6.04 -12.98
CA GLY A 847 15.16 5.95 -14.44
C GLY A 847 15.31 4.53 -15.01
N ASP A 848 15.38 4.49 -16.35
CA ASP A 848 15.61 3.25 -17.12
C ASP A 848 16.99 2.61 -16.89
N TRP A 849 17.97 3.38 -16.41
CA TRP A 849 19.36 2.93 -16.28
C TRP A 849 19.52 1.93 -15.14
N PHE A 850 19.17 2.31 -13.91
CA PHE A 850 19.30 1.43 -12.74
C PHE A 850 18.23 0.33 -12.72
N ASN A 851 17.03 0.61 -13.26
CA ASN A 851 15.94 -0.37 -13.27
C ASN A 851 15.98 -1.36 -14.45
N ARG A 852 16.89 -1.24 -15.43
CA ARG A 852 16.92 -2.10 -16.63
C ARG A 852 16.84 -3.60 -16.32
N LEU A 853 15.93 -4.26 -17.02
CA LEU A 853 15.80 -5.72 -17.10
C LEU A 853 16.12 -6.13 -18.55
N ASP A 854 16.99 -7.14 -18.75
CA ASP A 854 17.50 -7.51 -20.07
C ASP A 854 17.13 -8.96 -20.47
N PHE A 855 16.07 -9.09 -21.26
CA PHE A 855 15.61 -10.38 -21.79
C PHE A 855 16.48 -10.98 -22.92
N SER A 856 17.60 -10.34 -23.29
CA SER A 856 18.64 -10.97 -24.14
C SER A 856 19.56 -11.92 -23.37
N TYR A 857 19.53 -11.87 -22.03
CA TYR A 857 20.40 -12.60 -21.10
C TYR A 857 21.88 -12.16 -21.14
N GLU A 858 22.25 -11.09 -21.87
CA GLU A 858 23.65 -10.69 -22.04
C GLU A 858 24.22 -9.84 -20.88
N THR A 859 23.37 -9.31 -20.00
CA THR A 859 23.78 -8.67 -18.72
C THR A 859 22.66 -8.77 -17.69
N ASN A 860 23.03 -8.77 -16.41
CA ASN A 860 22.10 -8.65 -15.28
C ASN A 860 21.96 -7.20 -14.77
N ASN A 861 22.53 -6.23 -15.48
CA ASN A 861 22.63 -4.81 -15.11
C ASN A 861 23.62 -4.47 -13.97
N TRP A 862 24.57 -5.36 -13.63
CA TRP A 862 25.60 -5.09 -12.61
C TRP A 862 26.81 -4.30 -13.13
N GLY A 863 27.30 -3.35 -12.33
CA GLY A 863 28.53 -2.59 -12.61
C GLY A 863 28.31 -1.45 -13.60
N ILE A 864 27.19 -0.75 -13.45
CA ILE A 864 26.70 0.35 -14.26
C ILE A 864 26.84 1.72 -13.58
N GLY A 865 27.18 1.79 -12.29
CA GLY A 865 27.50 3.03 -11.58
C GLY A 865 27.07 3.01 -10.10
N LEU A 866 27.59 3.93 -9.28
CA LEU A 866 27.04 4.15 -7.95
C LEU A 866 25.56 4.58 -8.05
N PRO A 867 24.67 4.07 -7.20
CA PRO A 867 23.23 4.34 -7.25
C PRO A 867 22.86 5.72 -6.68
N VAL A 868 21.64 6.17 -6.96
CA VAL A 868 21.17 7.56 -6.74
C VAL A 868 21.44 8.08 -5.33
N ALA A 869 22.10 9.25 -5.26
CA ALA A 869 22.71 9.80 -4.05
C ALA A 869 21.69 10.06 -2.94
N SER A 870 20.55 10.65 -3.27
CA SER A 870 19.49 11.02 -2.33
C SER A 870 18.96 9.86 -1.48
N LYS A 871 19.06 8.61 -1.95
CA LYS A 871 18.70 7.41 -1.17
C LYS A 871 19.91 6.57 -0.71
N ASN A 872 21.05 6.63 -1.41
CA ASN A 872 22.14 5.66 -1.27
C ASN A 872 23.52 6.22 -0.86
N GLN A 873 23.74 7.54 -0.85
CA GLN A 873 25.09 8.11 -0.71
C GLN A 873 25.83 7.71 0.58
N GLU A 874 25.12 7.51 1.70
CA GLU A 874 25.72 7.04 2.95
C GLU A 874 26.34 5.63 2.83
N ASN A 875 25.82 4.80 1.92
CA ASN A 875 26.27 3.44 1.66
C ASN A 875 27.34 3.34 0.55
N TRP A 876 27.58 4.40 -0.22
CA TRP A 876 28.60 4.42 -1.29
C TRP A 876 29.98 3.88 -0.85
N PRO A 877 30.51 4.14 0.37
CA PRO A 877 31.78 3.57 0.83
C PRO A 877 31.81 2.03 0.94
N LEU A 878 30.65 1.37 1.03
CA LEU A 878 30.51 -0.09 1.00
C LEU A 878 30.31 -0.60 -0.44
N GLN A 879 29.54 0.14 -1.24
CA GLN A 879 29.18 -0.23 -2.61
C GLN A 879 30.35 -0.08 -3.59
N GLN A 880 31.06 1.06 -3.56
CA GLN A 880 32.13 1.39 -4.51
C GLN A 880 33.20 0.29 -4.68
N PRO A 881 33.80 -0.28 -3.61
CA PRO A 881 34.80 -1.34 -3.77
C PRO A 881 34.23 -2.67 -4.30
N LEU A 882 32.92 -2.89 -4.23
CA LEU A 882 32.25 -4.05 -4.81
C LEU A 882 31.95 -3.83 -6.29
N LEU A 883 31.42 -2.66 -6.67
CA LEU A 883 31.19 -2.28 -8.07
C LEU A 883 32.49 -2.23 -8.89
N ALA A 884 33.58 -1.75 -8.29
CA ALA A 884 34.92 -1.75 -8.90
C ALA A 884 35.49 -3.18 -9.13
N ASN A 885 34.94 -4.20 -8.49
CA ASN A 885 35.44 -5.57 -8.57
C ASN A 885 34.83 -6.34 -9.75
N GLN A 886 35.50 -6.25 -10.91
CA GLN A 886 35.11 -6.96 -12.14
C GLN A 886 35.02 -8.50 -12.01
N ALA A 887 35.52 -9.11 -10.91
CA ALA A 887 35.34 -10.54 -10.65
C ALA A 887 33.95 -10.90 -10.06
N LEU A 888 33.12 -9.91 -9.75
CA LEU A 888 31.73 -10.09 -9.32
C LEU A 888 30.72 -10.00 -10.48
N ALA A 889 31.15 -9.48 -11.64
CA ALA A 889 30.31 -9.45 -12.84
C ALA A 889 29.96 -10.87 -13.30
N VAL A 890 28.69 -11.09 -13.62
CA VAL A 890 28.17 -12.37 -14.12
C VAL A 890 28.20 -12.40 -15.65
N ASP A 891 28.28 -13.59 -16.22
CA ASP A 891 28.18 -13.79 -17.67
C ASP A 891 26.81 -14.33 -18.10
N SER A 892 26.59 -14.25 -19.41
CA SER A 892 25.39 -14.66 -20.12
C SER A 892 25.06 -16.17 -19.99
N GLU A 893 26.03 -16.99 -19.58
CA GLU A 893 25.81 -18.41 -19.26
C GLU A 893 25.28 -18.58 -17.84
N LEU A 894 25.87 -17.90 -16.85
CA LEU A 894 25.44 -17.94 -15.45
C LEU A 894 24.03 -17.35 -15.24
N ILE A 895 23.66 -16.34 -16.02
CA ILE A 895 22.29 -15.80 -16.07
C ILE A 895 21.32 -16.89 -16.60
N ARG A 896 21.63 -17.56 -17.72
CA ARG A 896 20.79 -18.63 -18.27
C ARG A 896 20.68 -19.85 -17.36
N GLN A 897 21.75 -20.23 -16.67
CA GLN A 897 21.71 -21.31 -15.65
C GLN A 897 20.82 -20.96 -14.44
N THR A 898 20.74 -19.67 -14.07
CA THR A 898 19.83 -19.22 -13.01
C THR A 898 18.37 -19.22 -13.47
N ALA A 899 18.11 -18.80 -14.71
CA ALA A 899 16.79 -18.90 -15.33
C ALA A 899 16.33 -20.36 -15.47
N GLU A 900 17.22 -21.30 -15.83
CA GLU A 900 16.91 -22.73 -15.85
C GLU A 900 16.63 -23.26 -14.44
N HIS A 901 17.45 -22.92 -13.45
CA HIS A 901 17.20 -23.30 -12.06
C HIS A 901 15.82 -22.82 -11.59
N PHE A 902 15.42 -21.58 -11.89
CA PHE A 902 14.11 -21.05 -11.53
C PHE A 902 12.96 -21.80 -12.23
N GLN A 903 13.08 -22.09 -13.53
CA GLN A 903 12.14 -22.94 -14.27
C GLN A 903 12.05 -24.36 -13.67
N ASN A 904 13.16 -24.94 -13.24
CA ASN A 904 13.19 -26.25 -12.57
C ASN A 904 12.50 -26.21 -11.20
N MET A 905 12.63 -25.12 -10.43
CA MET A 905 11.90 -24.93 -9.18
C MET A 905 10.39 -24.73 -9.41
N LEU A 906 9.98 -24.00 -10.45
CA LEU A 906 8.56 -23.90 -10.87
C LEU A 906 7.97 -25.28 -11.21
N GLN A 907 8.69 -26.06 -12.02
CA GLN A 907 8.28 -27.41 -12.42
C GLN A 907 8.21 -28.37 -11.22
N LEU A 908 9.11 -28.24 -10.25
CA LEU A 908 9.07 -28.99 -8.99
C LEU A 908 7.86 -28.64 -8.13
N ARG A 909 7.57 -27.34 -7.92
CA ARG A 909 6.37 -26.93 -7.17
C ARG A 909 5.09 -27.45 -7.84
N ARG A 910 5.06 -27.44 -9.17
CA ARG A 910 3.92 -27.89 -9.99
C ARG A 910 3.78 -29.41 -10.12
N SER A 911 4.85 -30.19 -9.95
CA SER A 911 4.81 -31.64 -10.16
C SER A 911 4.14 -32.42 -9.04
N SER A 912 3.77 -31.78 -7.92
CA SER A 912 3.13 -32.41 -6.77
C SER A 912 2.18 -31.44 -6.05
N PRO A 913 0.95 -31.87 -5.69
CA PRO A 913 0.09 -31.14 -4.76
C PRO A 913 0.69 -31.02 -3.35
N LEU A 914 1.65 -31.87 -2.97
CA LEU A 914 2.26 -31.85 -1.63
C LEU A 914 3.07 -30.57 -1.36
N PHE A 915 3.54 -29.85 -2.39
CA PHE A 915 4.15 -28.52 -2.25
C PHE A 915 3.14 -27.37 -2.02
N ARG A 916 1.84 -27.68 -2.12
CA ARG A 916 0.73 -26.72 -2.30
C ARG A 916 -0.51 -27.20 -1.53
N LEU A 917 -0.30 -27.65 -0.29
CA LEU A 917 -1.35 -28.17 0.58
C LEU A 917 -2.30 -27.04 0.99
N GLN A 918 -3.62 -27.28 0.87
CA GLN A 918 -4.64 -26.23 0.87
C GLN A 918 -5.16 -25.87 2.26
N THR A 919 -4.65 -26.50 3.31
CA THR A 919 -5.11 -26.30 4.69
C THR A 919 -3.96 -26.39 5.69
N ALA A 920 -4.13 -25.71 6.83
CA ALA A 920 -3.20 -25.83 7.95
C ALA A 920 -3.16 -27.26 8.51
N GLU A 921 -4.30 -27.95 8.56
CA GLU A 921 -4.42 -29.35 8.96
C GLU A 921 -3.56 -30.29 8.10
N GLU A 922 -3.58 -30.14 6.77
CA GLU A 922 -2.76 -30.96 5.88
C GLU A 922 -1.26 -30.69 6.07
N ILE A 923 -0.87 -29.42 6.19
CA ILE A 923 0.54 -29.06 6.42
C ILE A 923 1.02 -29.63 7.76
N MET A 924 0.22 -29.50 8.83
CA MET A 924 0.54 -30.08 10.14
C MET A 924 0.54 -31.62 10.16
N ALA A 925 -0.17 -32.29 9.25
CA ALA A 925 -0.21 -33.74 9.14
C ALA A 925 0.89 -34.33 8.25
N ARG A 926 1.33 -33.61 7.21
CA ARG A 926 2.16 -34.13 6.11
C ARG A 926 3.58 -33.57 6.07
N LEU A 927 3.83 -32.37 6.62
CA LEU A 927 5.13 -31.70 6.58
C LEU A 927 5.95 -31.95 7.85
N GLN A 928 7.18 -32.45 7.70
CA GLN A 928 8.12 -32.65 8.80
C GLN A 928 9.51 -32.08 8.49
N PHE A 929 10.18 -31.53 9.51
CA PHE A 929 11.60 -31.17 9.45
C PHE A 929 12.45 -32.18 10.22
N HIS A 930 13.60 -32.57 9.65
CA HIS A 930 14.45 -33.64 10.20
C HIS A 930 15.73 -33.12 10.83
N ASN A 931 16.53 -32.34 10.10
CA ASN A 931 17.72 -31.68 10.65
C ASN A 931 17.27 -30.54 11.59
N THR A 932 17.23 -30.80 12.90
CA THR A 932 16.60 -29.95 13.93
C THR A 932 17.31 -30.08 15.29
N GLY A 933 17.00 -29.21 16.25
CA GLY A 933 17.65 -29.20 17.58
C GLY A 933 19.02 -28.51 17.62
N PRO A 934 19.70 -28.46 18.79
CA PRO A 934 20.95 -27.72 18.96
C PRO A 934 22.16 -28.36 18.27
N GLU A 935 22.08 -29.66 17.95
CA GLU A 935 23.12 -30.43 17.25
C GLU A 935 22.84 -30.55 15.74
N GLN A 936 21.94 -29.73 15.18
CA GLN A 936 21.61 -29.73 13.74
C GLN A 936 22.82 -29.34 12.88
N ILE A 937 22.96 -29.91 11.68
CA ILE A 937 23.99 -29.52 10.70
C ILE A 937 23.74 -28.06 10.29
N PRO A 938 24.66 -27.11 10.56
CA PRO A 938 24.39 -25.68 10.30
C PRO A 938 24.42 -25.36 8.80
N GLY A 939 23.42 -24.59 8.34
CA GLY A 939 23.26 -24.24 6.92
C GLY A 939 22.56 -25.32 6.08
N LEU A 940 21.95 -26.33 6.72
CA LEU A 940 21.18 -27.38 6.06
C LEU A 940 19.74 -27.41 6.62
N ILE A 941 18.73 -27.31 5.75
CA ILE A 941 17.34 -27.66 6.09
C ILE A 941 16.98 -28.96 5.38
N VAL A 942 16.39 -29.90 6.11
CA VAL A 942 15.83 -31.15 5.55
C VAL A 942 14.35 -31.19 5.88
N MET A 943 13.52 -31.10 4.85
CA MET A 943 12.06 -31.09 4.91
C MET A 943 11.53 -32.34 4.20
N SER A 944 10.43 -32.92 4.67
CA SER A 944 9.74 -34.01 3.98
C SER A 944 8.24 -33.75 3.93
N LEU A 945 7.61 -34.15 2.82
CA LEU A 945 6.18 -34.03 2.57
C LEU A 945 5.65 -35.44 2.26
N SER A 946 4.78 -35.98 3.12
CA SER A 946 4.28 -37.35 2.99
C SER A 946 2.86 -37.39 2.43
N ASP A 947 2.60 -38.30 1.49
CA ASP A 947 1.22 -38.58 1.06
C ASP A 947 0.59 -39.76 1.81
N GLN A 948 1.38 -40.53 2.55
CA GLN A 948 0.96 -41.70 3.33
C GLN A 948 0.10 -41.35 4.58
N VAL A 949 -0.46 -40.13 4.64
CA VAL A 949 -1.19 -39.57 5.79
C VAL A 949 -2.54 -38.99 5.36
N GLY A 950 -3.59 -39.81 5.43
CA GLY A 950 -4.97 -39.39 5.19
C GLY A 950 -5.53 -39.97 3.89
N ALA A 951 -5.82 -39.09 2.93
CA ALA A 951 -6.14 -39.47 1.56
C ALA A 951 -4.91 -39.27 0.67
N ASP A 952 -4.79 -40.09 -0.37
CA ASP A 952 -3.87 -39.85 -1.49
C ASP A 952 -4.25 -38.52 -2.18
N LEU A 953 -3.25 -37.68 -2.38
CA LEU A 953 -3.28 -36.41 -3.12
C LEU A 953 -2.31 -36.43 -4.31
N ASP A 954 -1.29 -37.29 -4.30
CA ASP A 954 -0.21 -37.35 -5.27
C ASP A 954 -0.05 -38.78 -5.83
N PRO A 955 -0.76 -39.11 -6.93
CA PRO A 955 -0.70 -40.43 -7.59
C PRO A 955 0.60 -40.62 -8.41
N GLN A 956 1.69 -39.99 -7.96
CA GLN A 956 3.05 -40.17 -8.46
C GLN A 956 4.05 -40.41 -7.33
N PHE A 957 3.86 -39.78 -6.15
CA PHE A 957 4.88 -39.73 -5.10
C PHE A 957 4.35 -39.94 -3.67
N ASP A 958 4.51 -41.16 -3.14
CA ASP A 958 4.30 -41.53 -1.72
C ASP A 958 4.94 -40.54 -0.72
N GLN A 959 6.13 -40.06 -1.05
CA GLN A 959 6.99 -39.29 -0.14
C GLN A 959 7.96 -38.41 -0.91
N ILE A 960 7.99 -37.11 -0.59
CA ILE A 960 9.00 -36.15 -1.07
C ILE A 960 9.95 -35.80 0.08
N VAL A 961 11.24 -35.62 -0.22
CA VAL A 961 12.27 -35.11 0.69
C VAL A 961 13.06 -34.00 -0.01
N VAL A 962 13.08 -32.81 0.59
CA VAL A 962 13.82 -31.64 0.11
C VAL A 962 14.99 -31.35 1.05
N LEU A 963 16.18 -31.16 0.49
CA LEU A 963 17.38 -30.78 1.21
C LEU A 963 17.90 -29.44 0.67
N PHE A 964 17.82 -28.39 1.48
CA PHE A 964 18.35 -27.06 1.18
C PHE A 964 19.72 -26.92 1.83
N ASN A 965 20.79 -27.19 1.08
CA ASN A 965 22.16 -27.05 1.57
C ASN A 965 22.74 -25.68 1.18
N ALA A 966 22.58 -24.67 2.04
CA ALA A 966 23.19 -23.35 1.86
C ALA A 966 24.69 -23.33 2.21
N ASN A 967 25.15 -24.32 2.96
CA ASN A 967 26.54 -24.52 3.35
C ASN A 967 27.48 -24.54 2.11
N ASN A 968 28.71 -24.03 2.24
CA ASN A 968 29.71 -24.05 1.17
C ASN A 968 30.32 -25.45 0.95
N GLU A 969 30.27 -26.34 1.95
CA GLU A 969 30.65 -27.74 1.85
C GLU A 969 29.47 -28.67 1.50
N ALA A 970 29.79 -29.81 0.85
CA ALA A 970 28.81 -30.88 0.61
C ALA A 970 28.43 -31.58 1.91
N GLN A 971 27.12 -31.83 2.09
CA GLN A 971 26.57 -32.41 3.31
C GLN A 971 26.01 -33.82 3.07
N THR A 972 25.96 -34.61 4.15
CA THR A 972 25.26 -35.90 4.17
C THR A 972 24.31 -35.95 5.36
N PHE A 973 23.08 -36.41 5.16
CA PHE A 973 22.06 -36.49 6.19
C PHE A 973 21.29 -37.81 6.06
N SER A 974 20.89 -38.42 7.17
CA SER A 974 20.21 -39.73 7.16
C SER A 974 18.86 -39.69 7.85
N ILE A 975 17.80 -40.10 7.15
CA ILE A 975 16.47 -40.31 7.71
C ILE A 975 16.29 -41.81 7.90
N GLY A 976 16.45 -42.28 9.14
CA GLY A 976 16.49 -43.73 9.44
C GLY A 976 15.22 -44.48 9.07
N ASP A 977 14.06 -43.83 9.13
CA ASP A 977 12.76 -44.42 8.78
C ASP A 977 12.57 -44.63 7.27
N LEU A 978 13.40 -44.00 6.42
CA LEU A 978 13.42 -44.25 4.97
C LEU A 978 14.40 -45.36 4.58
N ALA A 979 15.19 -45.93 5.50
CA ALA A 979 16.13 -46.99 5.17
C ALA A 979 15.41 -48.26 4.68
N GLY A 980 15.75 -48.70 3.47
CA GLY A 980 15.06 -49.78 2.74
C GLY A 980 14.02 -49.31 1.73
N MET A 981 13.75 -48.00 1.63
CA MET A 981 12.98 -47.40 0.54
C MET A 981 13.88 -47.06 -0.66
N GLU A 982 13.35 -47.06 -1.87
CA GLU A 982 14.10 -46.78 -3.11
C GLU A 982 13.88 -45.33 -3.56
N MET A 983 14.33 -44.36 -2.75
CA MET A 983 14.24 -42.92 -3.09
C MET A 983 15.08 -42.60 -4.33
N VAL A 984 14.54 -41.82 -5.26
CA VAL A 984 15.24 -41.33 -6.46
C VAL A 984 15.31 -39.81 -6.49
N LEU A 985 16.30 -39.24 -7.17
CA LEU A 985 16.33 -37.80 -7.45
C LEU A 985 15.15 -37.43 -8.36
N HIS A 986 14.43 -36.35 -8.07
CA HIS A 986 13.24 -35.95 -8.82
C HIS A 986 13.56 -35.77 -10.33
N PRO A 987 12.73 -36.27 -11.26
CA PRO A 987 13.05 -36.30 -12.70
C PRO A 987 13.46 -34.96 -13.31
N VAL A 988 12.86 -33.85 -12.88
CA VAL A 988 13.23 -32.48 -13.32
C VAL A 988 14.71 -32.17 -13.01
N LEU A 989 15.19 -32.49 -11.81
CA LEU A 989 16.59 -32.25 -11.42
C LEU A 989 17.54 -33.24 -12.12
N ALA A 990 17.12 -34.48 -12.31
CA ALA A 990 17.87 -35.48 -13.06
C ALA A 990 18.00 -35.16 -14.58
N ALA A 991 17.16 -34.26 -15.11
CA ALA A 991 17.16 -33.82 -16.50
C ALA A 991 17.78 -32.42 -16.74
N SER A 992 18.09 -31.67 -15.68
CA SER A 992 18.67 -30.32 -15.74
C SER A 992 20.12 -30.31 -16.26
N SER A 993 20.56 -29.17 -16.80
CA SER A 993 21.95 -29.00 -17.28
C SER A 993 22.99 -28.80 -16.16
N ASP A 994 22.57 -28.45 -14.93
CA ASP A 994 23.49 -28.26 -13.80
C ASP A 994 24.05 -29.61 -13.32
N GLY A 995 25.24 -29.95 -13.83
CA GLY A 995 25.91 -31.23 -13.60
C GLY A 995 26.09 -31.62 -12.12
N ARG A 996 25.99 -30.68 -11.17
CA ARG A 996 25.99 -30.97 -9.73
C ARG A 996 24.84 -31.87 -9.28
N TYR A 997 23.70 -31.87 -9.99
CA TYR A 997 22.61 -32.82 -9.73
C TYR A 997 23.05 -34.28 -9.97
N THR A 998 24.09 -34.52 -10.78
CA THR A 998 24.68 -35.87 -10.96
C THR A 998 25.59 -36.32 -9.82
N GLU A 999 25.97 -35.41 -8.91
CA GLU A 999 26.72 -35.70 -7.68
C GLU A 999 25.79 -36.03 -6.50
N MET A 1000 24.51 -35.67 -6.60
CA MET A 1000 23.50 -36.01 -5.60
C MET A 1000 23.20 -37.50 -5.61
N SER A 1001 23.10 -38.10 -4.43
CA SER A 1001 22.85 -39.54 -4.30
C SER A 1001 22.13 -39.88 -3.00
N TYR A 1002 21.58 -41.09 -2.96
CA TYR A 1002 20.87 -41.65 -1.83
C TYR A 1002 21.29 -43.13 -1.65
N ASP A 1003 21.61 -43.52 -0.41
CA ASP A 1003 21.90 -44.91 -0.03
C ASP A 1003 20.70 -45.52 0.71
N ALA A 1004 19.94 -46.36 0.00
CA ALA A 1004 18.81 -47.12 0.52
C ALA A 1004 19.19 -48.03 1.71
N THR A 1005 20.47 -48.41 1.87
CA THR A 1005 20.93 -49.24 2.99
C THR A 1005 20.84 -48.52 4.33
N THR A 1006 20.94 -47.19 4.34
CA THR A 1006 21.06 -46.36 5.55
C THR A 1006 20.08 -45.18 5.60
N GLY A 1007 19.33 -44.93 4.52
CA GLY A 1007 18.46 -43.75 4.38
C GLY A 1007 19.26 -42.46 4.23
N THR A 1008 20.50 -42.54 3.71
CA THR A 1008 21.45 -41.41 3.67
C THR A 1008 21.41 -40.68 2.34
N PHE A 1009 21.09 -39.40 2.37
CA PHE A 1009 21.17 -38.45 1.25
C PHE A 1009 22.55 -37.76 1.26
N ALA A 1010 23.10 -37.50 0.06
CA ALA A 1010 24.32 -36.72 -0.15
C ALA A 1010 24.04 -35.56 -1.13
N VAL A 1011 24.42 -34.34 -0.73
CA VAL A 1011 24.02 -33.09 -1.41
C VAL A 1011 25.21 -32.11 -1.49
N PRO A 1012 25.59 -31.63 -2.69
CA PRO A 1012 26.67 -30.66 -2.87
C PRO A 1012 26.47 -29.33 -2.13
N GLY A 1013 27.56 -28.59 -1.92
CA GLY A 1013 27.52 -27.23 -1.36
C GLY A 1013 26.71 -26.27 -2.23
N ARG A 1014 26.03 -25.31 -1.57
CA ARG A 1014 25.14 -24.30 -2.17
C ARG A 1014 24.18 -24.92 -3.21
N SER A 1015 23.41 -25.94 -2.80
CA SER A 1015 22.48 -26.65 -3.70
C SER A 1015 21.21 -27.14 -3.01
N THR A 1016 20.12 -27.19 -3.80
CA THR A 1016 18.81 -27.71 -3.40
C THR A 1016 18.61 -29.07 -4.06
N ALA A 1017 18.37 -30.10 -3.27
CA ALA A 1017 18.02 -31.44 -3.75
C ALA A 1017 16.56 -31.76 -3.46
N VAL A 1018 15.87 -32.38 -4.41
CA VAL A 1018 14.54 -32.98 -4.20
C VAL A 1018 14.61 -34.44 -4.57
N PHE A 1019 14.34 -35.31 -3.60
CA PHE A 1019 14.20 -36.75 -3.78
C PHE A 1019 12.75 -37.16 -3.59
N VAL A 1020 12.33 -38.20 -4.28
CA VAL A 1020 10.96 -38.76 -4.23
C VAL A 1020 10.99 -40.28 -4.06
N LEU A 1021 10.00 -40.80 -3.35
CA LEU A 1021 9.59 -42.20 -3.43
C LEU A 1021 8.48 -42.29 -4.48
N PRO A 1022 8.69 -42.90 -5.65
CA PRO A 1022 7.63 -43.12 -6.63
C PRO A 1022 6.59 -44.09 -6.06
N GLU A 1023 5.30 -43.78 -6.23
CA GLU A 1023 4.21 -44.65 -5.79
C GLU A 1023 4.33 -46.04 -6.44
N VAL A 1024 4.25 -47.10 -5.63
CA VAL A 1024 4.29 -48.48 -6.13
C VAL A 1024 2.88 -48.90 -6.52
N ALA A 1025 2.47 -48.51 -7.74
CA ALA A 1025 1.16 -48.78 -8.34
C ALA A 1025 0.57 -50.14 -7.93
N ASP A 1026 -0.50 -50.09 -7.13
CA ASP A 1026 -1.08 -51.23 -6.44
C ASP A 1026 -1.47 -52.33 -7.47
N PRO A 1027 -1.10 -53.62 -7.27
CA PRO A 1027 -1.32 -54.66 -8.26
C PRO A 1027 -2.81 -54.96 -8.44
N VAL A 1028 -3.41 -54.29 -9.44
CA VAL A 1028 -4.84 -54.31 -9.80
C VAL A 1028 -5.48 -55.66 -9.50
N SER A 1029 -6.36 -55.67 -8.50
CA SER A 1029 -6.97 -56.91 -8.05
C SER A 1029 -7.83 -57.54 -9.17
N GLU A 1030 -7.71 -58.85 -9.36
CA GLU A 1030 -8.42 -59.58 -10.44
C GLU A 1030 -9.96 -59.58 -10.27
N GLU A 1031 -10.52 -58.95 -9.24
CA GLU A 1031 -11.97 -58.90 -9.00
C GLU A 1031 -12.69 -57.71 -9.68
N GLU A 1032 -12.01 -56.59 -9.98
CA GLU A 1032 -12.68 -55.46 -10.69
C GLU A 1032 -12.70 -55.59 -12.22
N THR A 1033 -11.79 -56.37 -12.82
CA THR A 1033 -11.82 -56.64 -14.28
C THR A 1033 -13.00 -57.52 -14.72
N ALA A 1034 -13.78 -58.05 -13.77
CA ALA A 1034 -14.96 -58.88 -14.02
C ALA A 1034 -16.27 -58.08 -14.32
N ALA A 1035 -16.25 -56.75 -14.22
CA ALA A 1035 -17.47 -55.93 -14.31
C ALA A 1035 -17.70 -55.25 -15.69
N VAL A 1036 -16.70 -55.17 -16.56
CA VAL A 1036 -16.77 -54.42 -17.84
C VAL A 1036 -16.31 -55.28 -19.03
N THR A 1037 -17.07 -56.33 -19.36
CA THR A 1037 -16.82 -57.20 -20.53
C THR A 1037 -18.08 -57.64 -21.29
N GLU A 1038 -18.95 -56.70 -21.65
CA GLU A 1038 -19.86 -56.84 -22.81
C GLU A 1038 -20.24 -55.43 -23.35
N GLU A 1039 -20.27 -55.28 -24.70
CA GLU A 1039 -20.31 -54.01 -25.46
C GLU A 1039 -19.05 -53.11 -25.30
N GLU A 1040 -18.30 -52.70 -26.33
CA GLU A 1040 -18.37 -52.92 -27.80
C GLU A 1040 -17.00 -53.33 -28.39
N ALA A 1041 -16.96 -53.77 -29.66
CA ALA A 1041 -15.74 -54.09 -30.40
C ALA A 1041 -15.78 -53.48 -31.82
N GLY A 1042 -14.69 -52.83 -32.29
CA GLY A 1042 -14.76 -52.05 -33.54
C GLY A 1042 -13.47 -51.45 -34.16
N GLU A 1043 -12.41 -52.25 -34.35
CA GLU A 1043 -11.33 -52.06 -35.35
C GLU A 1043 -10.38 -50.81 -35.26
N GLU A 1044 -9.36 -50.78 -36.14
CA GLU A 1044 -8.06 -50.12 -35.91
C GLU A 1044 -7.76 -48.86 -36.74
N VAL A 1045 -7.13 -47.90 -36.06
CA VAL A 1045 -5.98 -47.05 -36.47
C VAL A 1045 -5.43 -47.15 -37.91
N VAL A 1046 -5.38 -46.03 -38.64
CA VAL A 1046 -4.18 -45.51 -39.37
C VAL A 1046 -4.24 -43.96 -39.40
N ALA A 1047 -3.10 -43.28 -39.34
CA ALA A 1047 -2.98 -41.81 -39.41
C ALA A 1047 -2.34 -41.31 -40.73
N GLU A 1048 -2.60 -40.05 -41.11
CA GLU A 1048 -1.60 -39.19 -41.80
C GLU A 1048 -1.95 -37.69 -41.72
N THR A 1049 -1.18 -36.82 -42.42
CA THR A 1049 -0.97 -35.41 -42.05
C THR A 1049 -1.51 -34.37 -43.05
N ALA A 1050 -1.78 -33.16 -42.51
CA ALA A 1050 -1.73 -31.81 -43.12
C ALA A 1050 -2.43 -31.48 -44.47
N VAL A 1051 -3.04 -30.29 -44.55
CA VAL A 1051 -2.99 -29.30 -45.69
C VAL A 1051 -4.10 -28.22 -45.55
N THR A 1052 -3.74 -26.95 -45.75
CA THR A 1052 -4.61 -25.76 -45.92
C THR A 1052 -4.66 -25.35 -47.42
N PRO A 1053 -5.51 -24.42 -47.94
CA PRO A 1053 -6.37 -23.41 -47.27
C PRO A 1053 -7.79 -23.12 -47.91
N THR A 1054 -8.60 -22.28 -47.22
CA THR A 1054 -9.59 -21.23 -47.70
C THR A 1054 -10.60 -21.46 -48.87
N PRO A 1055 -11.68 -20.64 -49.04
CA PRO A 1055 -12.36 -19.66 -48.14
C PRO A 1055 -13.93 -19.79 -48.06
N GLN A 1056 -14.54 -18.92 -47.22
CA GLN A 1056 -15.90 -18.28 -47.20
C GLN A 1056 -17.00 -18.57 -48.28
N PRO A 1057 -18.32 -18.26 -48.04
CA PRO A 1057 -18.91 -17.37 -47.00
C PRO A 1057 -20.17 -17.89 -46.24
N ALA A 1058 -20.70 -17.08 -45.30
CA ALA A 1058 -22.04 -17.20 -44.69
C ALA A 1058 -23.13 -16.48 -45.56
N PRO A 1059 -24.48 -16.61 -45.33
CA PRO A 1059 -25.15 -16.07 -44.12
C PRO A 1059 -26.40 -16.82 -43.57
N THR A 1060 -26.91 -16.27 -42.45
CA THR A 1060 -28.18 -16.39 -41.67
C THR A 1060 -29.52 -16.27 -42.46
N PRO A 1061 -30.76 -16.34 -41.83
CA PRO A 1061 -31.19 -16.65 -40.43
C PRO A 1061 -32.50 -17.51 -40.20
N ALA A 1062 -32.64 -18.08 -38.97
CA ALA A 1062 -33.89 -18.24 -38.15
C ALA A 1062 -35.11 -19.06 -38.70
N PRO A 1063 -36.27 -19.26 -37.99
CA PRO A 1063 -36.63 -18.93 -36.59
C PRO A 1063 -37.41 -20.00 -35.73
N ALA A 1064 -37.52 -19.73 -34.43
CA ALA A 1064 -38.68 -19.93 -33.50
C ALA A 1064 -39.26 -21.33 -33.08
N ALA A 1065 -39.07 -21.63 -31.77
CA ALA A 1065 -40.08 -21.94 -30.73
C ALA A 1065 -41.06 -23.15 -30.82
N SER A 1066 -41.09 -24.03 -29.78
CA SER A 1066 -41.97 -23.87 -28.59
C SER A 1066 -42.11 -25.12 -27.67
N ARG A 1067 -42.28 -24.87 -26.35
CA ARG A 1067 -42.82 -25.67 -25.22
C ARG A 1067 -43.19 -27.17 -25.36
N GLU A 1068 -42.91 -27.94 -24.30
CA GLU A 1068 -43.94 -28.55 -23.44
C GLU A 1068 -43.42 -28.90 -22.01
N GLU A 1069 -44.31 -29.25 -21.08
CA GLU A 1069 -44.04 -29.52 -19.64
C GLU A 1069 -44.38 -30.97 -19.24
N SER A 1070 -43.71 -31.59 -18.25
CA SER A 1070 -44.36 -32.52 -17.28
C SER A 1070 -43.52 -32.99 -16.07
N SER A 1071 -43.97 -32.58 -14.89
CA SER A 1071 -43.90 -33.12 -13.50
C SER A 1071 -43.12 -34.42 -13.12
N PRO A 1072 -42.42 -34.42 -11.95
CA PRO A 1072 -41.88 -35.60 -11.26
C PRO A 1072 -42.73 -36.10 -10.05
N PRO A 1073 -42.50 -37.34 -9.58
CA PRO A 1073 -42.51 -37.72 -8.15
C PRO A 1073 -41.34 -38.71 -7.81
N PRO A 1074 -41.14 -39.25 -6.56
CA PRO A 1074 -42.00 -39.27 -5.37
C PRO A 1074 -41.32 -38.97 -4.00
N TRP A 1075 -42.07 -39.15 -2.90
CA TRP A 1075 -41.62 -39.17 -1.50
C TRP A 1075 -42.08 -40.46 -0.79
N LEU A 1076 -41.43 -40.86 0.32
CA LEU A 1076 -41.81 -41.98 1.20
C LEU A 1076 -42.56 -41.54 2.49
N GLY A 1077 -43.17 -42.51 3.16
CA GLY A 1077 -43.61 -42.52 4.57
C GLY A 1077 -43.76 -43.98 5.05
N ILE A 1078 -44.09 -44.38 6.29
CA ILE A 1078 -44.59 -43.77 7.55
C ILE A 1078 -44.23 -44.81 8.67
N ALA A 1079 -43.88 -44.60 9.95
CA ALA A 1079 -43.74 -43.52 10.98
C ALA A 1079 -42.71 -44.04 12.05
N GLY A 1080 -42.34 -43.36 13.16
CA GLY A 1080 -42.70 -42.06 13.78
C GLY A 1080 -42.70 -42.15 15.33
N ILE A 1081 -43.24 -41.12 16.02
CA ILE A 1081 -43.41 -40.96 17.50
C ILE A 1081 -42.10 -40.68 18.29
N GLY A 1082 -42.02 -39.60 19.12
CA GLY A 1082 -40.79 -39.41 19.94
C GLY A 1082 -40.64 -38.39 21.08
N VAL A 1083 -41.27 -37.18 21.11
CA VAL A 1083 -41.35 -36.26 22.30
C VAL A 1083 -40.06 -35.50 22.78
N ILE A 1084 -40.26 -34.27 23.32
CA ILE A 1084 -39.35 -33.33 24.08
C ILE A 1084 -38.47 -32.28 23.31
N VAL A 1085 -39.05 -31.08 23.16
CA VAL A 1085 -38.60 -29.70 23.55
C VAL A 1085 -37.10 -29.39 23.81
N ALA A 1086 -36.51 -28.42 23.08
CA ALA A 1086 -36.07 -27.08 23.57
C ALA A 1086 -35.19 -26.25 22.57
N LEU A 1087 -35.46 -24.93 22.41
CA LEU A 1087 -34.51 -23.83 22.01
C LEU A 1087 -33.86 -23.88 20.58
N VAL A 1088 -33.50 -22.78 19.87
CA VAL A 1088 -33.83 -21.33 19.91
C VAL A 1088 -33.55 -20.64 18.53
N ALA A 1089 -34.21 -19.49 18.24
CA ALA A 1089 -33.87 -18.43 17.24
C ALA A 1089 -33.81 -18.78 15.71
N LEU A 1090 -34.43 -18.04 14.77
CA LEU A 1090 -34.09 -16.74 14.11
C LEU A 1090 -32.75 -16.77 13.31
N VAL A 1091 -32.59 -16.18 12.11
CA VAL A 1091 -33.35 -15.16 11.31
C VAL A 1091 -33.44 -15.57 9.82
N LEU A 1092 -34.42 -15.02 9.06
CA LEU A 1092 -34.43 -14.68 7.60
C LEU A 1092 -35.72 -15.09 6.88
N ALA A 1093 -36.72 -14.19 6.81
CA ALA A 1093 -37.86 -14.27 5.87
C ALA A 1093 -38.71 -12.97 5.87
N PHE A 1094 -38.30 -11.90 5.16
CA PHE A 1094 -39.17 -10.72 5.00
C PHE A 1094 -38.96 -9.88 3.71
N PHE A 1095 -39.28 -10.46 2.55
CA PHE A 1095 -39.67 -9.68 1.36
C PHE A 1095 -40.97 -10.24 0.77
N GLY A 1096 -41.98 -9.37 0.56
CA GLY A 1096 -43.35 -9.85 0.34
C GLY A 1096 -44.41 -8.80 0.00
N LEU A 1097 -44.16 -7.99 -1.03
CA LEU A 1097 -45.10 -7.18 -1.83
C LEU A 1097 -46.33 -6.52 -1.14
N ARG A 1098 -46.49 -5.19 -1.35
CA ARG A 1098 -47.79 -4.62 -1.75
C ARG A 1098 -47.65 -3.30 -2.51
N ARG A 1099 -48.52 -3.08 -3.51
CA ARG A 1099 -48.51 -1.92 -4.41
C ARG A 1099 -49.92 -1.30 -4.51
N ARG A 1100 -50.01 0.03 -4.50
CA ARG A 1100 -51.19 0.90 -4.78
C ARG A 1100 -52.36 0.88 -3.78
N GLN A 1101 -52.73 2.05 -3.23
CA GLN A 1101 -53.74 2.93 -3.86
C GLN A 1101 -53.85 4.35 -3.23
N LYS A 1102 -53.89 5.36 -4.12
CA LYS A 1102 -54.69 6.62 -4.12
C LYS A 1102 -54.73 7.57 -2.90
N SER A 1103 -54.21 8.78 -3.15
CA SER A 1103 -54.78 10.12 -2.83
C SER A 1103 -55.42 10.38 -1.46
N ILE A 1104 -54.92 11.40 -0.76
CA ILE A 1104 -55.21 12.82 -1.10
C ILE A 1104 -53.88 13.56 -1.30
#